data_AF-A0A0K8QXF4-F1
#
_entry.id   AF-A0A0K8QXF4-F1
#
_cell.length_a   1.000
_cell.length_b   1.000
_cell.length_c   1.000
_cell.angle_alpha   90.00
_cell.angle_beta   90.00
_cell.angle_gamma   90.00
#
_symmetry.space_group_name_H-M   'P 1'
#
loop_
_entity.id
_entity.type
_entity.pdbx_description
1 polymer ?
#
loop_
_entity_poly.entity_id
_entity_poly.type
_entity_poly.pdbx_seq_one_letter_code
_entity_poly.pdbx_strand_id
1 'polypeptide(L)'
;MKIRFIHTVLLFLLTGWITGCSTEKNTRVSRAYHNLTSHYNIYFNGKESMKAGLARVDQSVDDDYTRILPVYKESYPTSASAAKPDMENAILKGSKLIQNHSITNKPKRRRIRTRNYQEFARKEEFNNWIDDSYLLIGQAYFYQHNFMSAIENFSFVMRKFSEEETKFDAMIWLARSYGEMERFTEAFEMLQALQADPGFPKRLEKELAKVNADFYLKQNEYSDAIKLLEIALDKSRSRKEKARIHFILAQLYRETGNLSKASEAFLAVPKYNPPYKMAFNARINAAGLYTGETSAEELKKDLNKMLRDEKNLEFRDQIYFALANIYFREGNSTQAIENYKKSVATSVDNDYQRTQSSLTLAEIYFSDKKYRESQAYYDTAMMAMDKAYPGYQEINIRYNGLTRLVENLETVEVQDSLQNLARMSESERNALIDKWIALERQKERDAEMLANQQSMQSNYYRANEYRLGLGRADEGGGWYFYNPQTVSYGRTQFQQLWGRRKLEDDWRRQNKGTFSDEELGDFAELVDSSLMVPRETDPMKREYYTQDLPVTDSLMAISHDKIRDALYNAGKIFKSDFNDYPRSAEAFEDLNRRYPNNIYLLSALFDLYDVHELMGNRDRALYYRDMIVQRYPESNYAQYLLNPNFFTEMQQKQETLNRLYQDAFRDYKAGRYTELRNLTSSMKELGPDSLLLSKIDFIAAVSMGATTNMRTFENELITYIKNYPKAETTPLANEILTLIQDSTLADYQKLVDLGYLHDEIQNTEVMEGTTPENDEFGGKFSYDEELVHYFVIAYPRNANLDLNRLKFDIANYNLDHYTRYDFDVEGENLDTNTSLLVVRSLGNKEQALIYFRAIIRKAEVFRTLNGTEYYNFVISSTNHRQITADQSIAEYLRFYLKNYSRFIGPDFSEEEIQESPEELMARAQREDEILGEGGRFVSVDVPVVEAMFSPAIDTIQSFVIAVNDKSISLRPVLTQFAEFNRREFRLWNLTSEIRQSKEYQYVVITGIPGYTEGMSYFRKAITERSLYTALGRISYRNFLITGRNLQRLTDNEQVDTYLDFFRTNYIQRAGQVPSTGNQPAPTGQNQSQAPAISESGQATNTSVDNGTEYSGPYSTNTGGNHQFILVVPNEGFNKQQFLENLRSFNQSSYGTLNLQVSESTLDDFRILVQISGLNDKATALEYLRTIVQNRTIFTPLENADYRNFIATPENLAIFMREKNITEYMDFYRQFYLNR
;
A
#
# COMPACT_ATOMS: atom_id res chain seq x y z
N MET A 1 -64.75 -12.18 -77.13
CA MET A 1 -63.50 -12.88 -77.50
C MET A 1 -62.26 -11.96 -77.47
N LYS A 2 -62.31 -10.74 -78.06
CA LYS A 2 -61.18 -9.77 -78.05
C LYS A 2 -60.69 -9.32 -76.65
N ILE A 3 -61.58 -9.13 -75.68
CA ILE A 3 -61.19 -8.72 -74.31
C ILE A 3 -60.43 -9.83 -73.58
N ARG A 4 -60.86 -11.09 -73.72
CA ARG A 4 -60.14 -12.24 -73.15
C ARG A 4 -58.77 -12.44 -73.79
N PHE A 5 -58.63 -12.19 -75.10
CA PHE A 5 -57.35 -12.20 -75.80
C PHE A 5 -56.40 -11.10 -75.31
N ILE A 6 -56.89 -9.88 -75.07
CA ILE A 6 -56.09 -8.80 -74.50
C ILE A 6 -55.65 -9.16 -73.08
N HIS A 7 -56.52 -9.74 -72.25
CA HIS A 7 -56.17 -10.16 -70.88
C HIS A 7 -55.19 -11.32 -70.87
N THR A 8 -55.32 -12.33 -71.75
CA THR A 8 -54.32 -13.40 -71.85
C THR A 8 -52.99 -12.91 -72.42
N VAL A 9 -53.00 -11.97 -73.37
CA VAL A 9 -51.76 -11.35 -73.87
C VAL A 9 -51.11 -10.47 -72.80
N LEU A 10 -51.89 -9.73 -72.01
CA LEU A 10 -51.39 -8.95 -70.87
C LEU A 10 -50.85 -9.88 -69.77
N LEU A 11 -51.52 -10.99 -69.50
CA LEU A 11 -51.05 -12.02 -68.55
C LEU A 11 -49.79 -12.70 -69.06
N PHE A 12 -49.70 -13.02 -70.35
CA PHE A 12 -48.49 -13.59 -70.98
C PHE A 12 -47.32 -12.59 -71.00
N LEU A 13 -47.60 -11.30 -71.23
CA LEU A 13 -46.62 -10.21 -71.11
C LEU A 13 -46.17 -10.04 -69.66
N LEU A 14 -47.09 -10.14 -68.68
CA LEU A 14 -46.78 -10.07 -67.25
C LEU A 14 -45.91 -11.27 -66.82
N THR A 15 -46.24 -12.49 -67.25
CA THR A 15 -45.42 -13.68 -66.98
C THR A 15 -44.09 -13.67 -67.73
N GLY A 16 -44.04 -13.07 -68.93
CA GLY A 16 -42.81 -12.82 -69.68
C GLY A 16 -41.90 -11.79 -69.01
N TRP A 17 -42.48 -10.81 -68.30
CA TRP A 17 -41.73 -9.85 -67.47
C TRP A 17 -41.16 -10.51 -66.21
N ILE A 18 -41.94 -11.37 -65.54
CA ILE A 18 -41.49 -12.07 -64.32
C ILE A 18 -40.35 -13.06 -64.60
N THR A 19 -40.33 -13.69 -65.78
CA THR A 19 -39.26 -14.64 -66.20
C THR A 19 -38.01 -13.97 -66.79
N GLY A 20 -38.03 -12.64 -66.97
CA GLY A 20 -36.90 -11.82 -67.43
C GLY A 20 -36.07 -11.18 -66.31
N CYS A 21 -36.55 -11.25 -65.07
CA CYS A 21 -35.98 -10.61 -63.87
C CYS A 21 -35.12 -11.58 -63.04
N SER A 22 -34.24 -12.34 -63.71
CA SER A 22 -33.22 -13.16 -63.04
C SER A 22 -31.89 -12.39 -62.99
N THR A 23 -31.18 -12.52 -61.87
CA THR A 23 -29.80 -12.04 -61.69
C THR A 23 -28.82 -12.75 -62.64
N GLU A 24 -29.20 -13.92 -63.16
CA GLU A 24 -28.42 -14.66 -64.16
C GLU A 24 -28.43 -13.98 -65.54
N LYS A 25 -29.34 -13.02 -65.80
CA LYS A 25 -29.44 -12.32 -67.09
C LYS A 25 -29.11 -10.83 -66.94
N ASN A 26 -27.96 -10.40 -67.46
CA ASN A 26 -27.54 -9.00 -67.43
C ASN A 26 -28.15 -8.15 -68.58
N THR A 27 -29.45 -7.88 -68.52
CA THR A 27 -30.19 -7.02 -69.47
C THR A 27 -30.51 -5.64 -68.88
N ARG A 28 -30.88 -4.65 -69.72
CA ARG A 28 -31.29 -3.32 -69.21
C ARG A 28 -32.50 -3.39 -68.28
N VAL A 29 -33.48 -4.24 -68.61
CA VAL A 29 -34.72 -4.41 -67.82
C VAL A 29 -34.42 -5.13 -66.51
N SER A 30 -33.64 -6.22 -66.54
CA SER A 30 -33.21 -6.92 -65.33
C SER A 30 -32.45 -5.99 -64.38
N ARG A 31 -31.45 -5.24 -64.88
CA ARG A 31 -30.72 -4.26 -64.06
C ARG A 31 -31.62 -3.17 -63.48
N ALA A 32 -32.55 -2.61 -64.27
CA ALA A 32 -33.47 -1.59 -63.78
C ALA A 32 -34.39 -2.13 -62.67
N TYR A 33 -34.91 -3.34 -62.84
CA TYR A 33 -35.71 -4.02 -61.83
C TYR A 33 -34.92 -4.24 -60.54
N HIS A 34 -33.76 -4.92 -60.63
CA HIS A 34 -32.95 -5.22 -59.45
C HIS A 34 -32.46 -3.94 -58.76
N ASN A 35 -32.04 -2.90 -59.49
CA ASN A 35 -31.66 -1.62 -58.90
C ASN A 35 -32.83 -0.95 -58.14
N LEU A 36 -34.04 -0.96 -58.71
CA LEU A 36 -35.21 -0.36 -58.07
C LEU A 36 -35.59 -1.11 -56.79
N THR A 37 -35.66 -2.44 -56.85
CA THR A 37 -36.01 -3.27 -55.70
C THR A 37 -34.92 -3.28 -54.62
N SER A 38 -33.64 -3.27 -55.02
CA SER A 38 -32.51 -3.19 -54.09
C SER A 38 -32.57 -1.91 -53.28
N HIS A 39 -32.82 -0.76 -53.93
CA HIS A 39 -32.91 0.51 -53.26
C HIS A 39 -34.09 0.57 -52.28
N TYR A 40 -35.33 0.47 -52.79
CA TYR A 40 -36.51 0.81 -52.01
C TYR A 40 -36.97 -0.31 -51.07
N ASN A 41 -36.75 -1.58 -51.42
CA ASN A 41 -37.23 -2.69 -50.59
C ASN A 41 -36.21 -3.13 -49.53
N ILE A 42 -34.92 -2.89 -49.78
CA ILE A 42 -33.87 -3.48 -48.95
C ILE A 42 -32.90 -2.43 -48.39
N TYR A 43 -32.15 -1.73 -49.24
CA TYR A 43 -31.12 -0.77 -48.81
C TYR A 43 -31.72 0.38 -47.99
N PHE A 44 -32.79 1.02 -48.49
CA PHE A 44 -33.48 2.10 -47.78
C PHE A 44 -33.93 1.66 -46.39
N ASN A 45 -34.57 0.48 -46.29
CA ASN A 45 -35.03 -0.06 -45.01
C ASN A 45 -33.88 -0.40 -44.05
N GLY A 46 -32.77 -0.94 -44.56
CA GLY A 46 -31.57 -1.18 -43.75
C GLY A 46 -30.94 0.12 -43.25
N LYS A 47 -30.88 1.15 -44.10
CA LYS A 47 -30.37 2.48 -43.75
C LYS A 47 -31.24 3.21 -42.73
N GLU A 48 -32.56 3.12 -42.86
CA GLU A 48 -33.50 3.66 -41.86
C GLU A 48 -33.39 2.93 -40.52
N SER A 49 -33.19 1.60 -40.53
CA SER A 49 -32.88 0.83 -39.33
C SER A 49 -31.62 1.36 -38.65
N MET A 50 -30.51 1.48 -39.38
CA MET A 50 -29.26 2.03 -38.84
C MET A 50 -29.47 3.44 -38.24
N LYS A 51 -30.19 4.33 -38.92
CA LYS A 51 -30.51 5.67 -38.40
C LYS A 51 -31.33 5.61 -37.10
N ALA A 52 -32.29 4.69 -37.00
CA ALA A 52 -33.08 4.50 -35.77
C ALA A 52 -32.17 4.05 -34.61
N GLY A 53 -31.22 3.15 -34.86
CA GLY A 53 -30.21 2.75 -33.88
C GLY A 53 -29.35 3.93 -33.40
N LEU A 54 -28.88 4.78 -34.32
CA LEU A 54 -28.10 5.98 -33.97
C LEU A 54 -28.93 7.01 -33.19
N ALA A 55 -30.20 7.18 -33.54
CA ALA A 55 -31.11 8.02 -32.77
C ALA A 55 -31.32 7.49 -31.35
N ARG A 56 -31.32 6.16 -31.15
CA ARG A 56 -31.37 5.56 -29.82
C ARG A 56 -30.10 5.83 -29.03
N VAL A 57 -28.91 5.62 -29.62
CA VAL A 57 -27.62 5.98 -29.00
C VAL A 57 -27.62 7.44 -28.57
N ASP A 58 -28.09 8.32 -29.43
CA ASP A 58 -28.19 9.75 -29.16
C ASP A 58 -29.07 10.09 -27.94
N GLN A 59 -30.11 9.29 -27.67
CA GLN A 59 -31.08 9.50 -26.59
C GLN A 59 -30.70 8.79 -25.30
N SER A 60 -30.11 7.59 -25.37
CA SER A 60 -29.89 6.73 -24.20
C SER A 60 -28.49 6.82 -23.60
N VAL A 61 -27.50 7.28 -24.37
CA VAL A 61 -26.13 7.46 -23.87
C VAL A 61 -26.01 8.91 -23.38
N ASP A 62 -25.63 9.13 -22.13
CA ASP A 62 -25.36 10.47 -21.63
C ASP A 62 -23.90 10.86 -21.91
N ASP A 63 -23.64 12.15 -22.17
CA ASP A 63 -22.29 12.68 -22.25
C ASP A 63 -21.76 12.94 -20.83
N ASP A 64 -20.52 12.53 -20.57
CA ASP A 64 -19.78 12.91 -19.37
C ASP A 64 -19.01 14.21 -19.63
N TYR A 65 -19.58 15.33 -19.20
CA TYR A 65 -19.01 16.66 -19.42
C TYR A 65 -17.78 16.97 -18.55
N THR A 66 -17.41 16.08 -17.62
CA THR A 66 -16.18 16.22 -16.83
C THR A 66 -14.93 15.84 -17.62
N ARG A 67 -15.09 15.07 -18.70
CA ARG A 67 -14.02 14.60 -19.60
C ARG A 67 -14.18 15.20 -20.98
N ILE A 68 -13.09 15.20 -21.78
CA ILE A 68 -13.16 15.60 -23.19
C ILE A 68 -14.15 14.69 -23.91
N LEU A 69 -15.18 15.28 -24.53
CA LEU A 69 -16.19 14.50 -25.24
C LEU A 69 -15.58 13.88 -26.50
N PRO A 70 -15.88 12.62 -26.82
CA PRO A 70 -15.45 12.03 -28.09
C PRO A 70 -16.11 12.77 -29.25
N VAL A 71 -15.45 12.84 -30.41
CA VAL A 71 -16.03 13.49 -31.60
C VAL A 71 -17.35 12.80 -31.98
N TYR A 72 -17.37 11.47 -31.85
CA TYR A 72 -18.49 10.61 -32.13
C TYR A 72 -19.08 10.05 -30.83
N LYS A 73 -20.40 10.17 -30.66
CA LYS A 73 -21.08 9.69 -29.45
C LYS A 73 -21.10 8.16 -29.40
N GLU A 74 -21.16 7.53 -30.57
CA GLU A 74 -21.08 6.07 -30.72
C GLU A 74 -19.74 5.45 -30.27
N SER A 75 -18.70 6.25 -30.00
CA SER A 75 -17.41 5.77 -29.49
C SER A 75 -17.46 5.41 -28.01
N TYR A 76 -18.49 5.84 -27.26
CA TYR A 76 -18.67 5.37 -25.88
C TYR A 76 -18.91 3.86 -25.85
N PRO A 77 -18.29 3.10 -24.92
CA PRO A 77 -18.45 1.64 -24.82
C PRO A 77 -19.91 1.17 -24.68
N THR A 78 -20.75 1.98 -24.03
CA THR A 78 -22.17 1.67 -23.80
C THR A 78 -23.04 1.84 -25.06
N SER A 79 -22.53 2.46 -26.12
CA SER A 79 -23.27 2.74 -27.36
C SER A 79 -23.63 1.49 -28.15
N ALA A 80 -22.76 0.47 -28.15
CA ALA A 80 -22.97 -0.75 -28.94
C ALA A 80 -24.27 -1.47 -28.55
N SER A 81 -24.52 -1.60 -27.23
CA SER A 81 -25.72 -2.25 -26.70
C SER A 81 -27.01 -1.53 -27.11
N ALA A 82 -26.99 -0.20 -27.15
CA ALA A 82 -28.16 0.60 -27.54
C ALA A 82 -28.50 0.43 -29.04
N ALA A 83 -27.49 0.38 -29.90
CA ALA A 83 -27.67 0.28 -31.35
C ALA A 83 -27.92 -1.15 -31.86
N LYS A 84 -27.50 -2.18 -31.11
CA LYS A 84 -27.38 -3.56 -31.59
C LYS A 84 -28.60 -4.11 -32.36
N PRO A 85 -29.86 -4.02 -31.86
CA PRO A 85 -31.00 -4.62 -32.56
C PRO A 85 -31.22 -4.03 -33.96
N ASP A 86 -31.04 -2.72 -34.09
CA ASP A 86 -31.23 -2.00 -35.35
C ASP A 86 -30.08 -2.26 -36.32
N MET A 87 -28.87 -2.46 -35.80
CA MET A 87 -27.69 -2.86 -36.58
C MET A 87 -27.81 -4.29 -37.11
N GLU A 88 -28.31 -5.24 -36.32
CA GLU A 88 -28.56 -6.62 -36.78
C GLU A 88 -29.56 -6.65 -37.95
N ASN A 89 -30.62 -5.85 -37.86
CA ASN A 89 -31.56 -5.71 -38.96
C ASN A 89 -30.94 -5.03 -40.18
N ALA A 90 -30.09 -4.01 -40.00
CA ALA A 90 -29.36 -3.39 -41.11
C ALA A 90 -28.44 -4.40 -41.82
N ILE A 91 -27.72 -5.23 -41.06
CA ILE A 91 -26.88 -6.33 -41.57
C ILE A 91 -27.73 -7.34 -42.34
N LEU A 92 -28.84 -7.80 -41.75
CA LEU A 92 -29.76 -8.75 -42.39
C LEU A 92 -30.27 -8.22 -43.74
N LYS A 93 -30.68 -6.95 -43.78
CA LYS A 93 -31.14 -6.30 -45.03
C LYS A 93 -29.99 -6.24 -46.03
N GLY A 94 -28.82 -5.76 -45.62
CA GLY A 94 -27.66 -5.67 -46.52
C GLY A 94 -27.30 -7.04 -47.12
N SER A 95 -27.19 -8.06 -46.28
CA SER A 95 -26.89 -9.43 -46.72
C SER A 95 -27.95 -9.96 -47.70
N LYS A 96 -29.23 -9.68 -47.44
CA LYS A 96 -30.33 -10.07 -48.32
C LYS A 96 -30.26 -9.36 -49.69
N LEU A 97 -29.83 -8.10 -49.73
CA LEU A 97 -29.65 -7.36 -50.98
C LEU A 97 -28.56 -8.02 -51.83
N ILE A 98 -27.40 -8.27 -51.21
CA ILE A 98 -26.25 -8.89 -51.87
C ILE A 98 -26.63 -10.26 -52.42
N GLN A 99 -27.24 -11.11 -51.59
CA GLN A 99 -27.61 -12.48 -51.97
C GLN A 99 -28.60 -12.53 -53.14
N ASN A 100 -29.62 -11.66 -53.14
CA ASN A 100 -30.75 -11.80 -54.07
C ASN A 100 -30.68 -10.87 -55.30
N HIS A 101 -29.82 -9.84 -55.27
CA HIS A 101 -29.80 -8.81 -56.31
C HIS A 101 -28.42 -8.52 -56.90
N SER A 102 -27.36 -9.22 -56.48
CA SER A 102 -26.06 -9.15 -57.15
C SER A 102 -26.17 -9.65 -58.59
N ILE A 103 -25.58 -8.90 -59.52
CA ILE A 103 -25.53 -9.23 -60.95
C ILE A 103 -24.07 -9.23 -61.37
N THR A 104 -23.46 -10.41 -61.43
CA THR A 104 -22.04 -10.58 -61.81
C THR A 104 -21.84 -10.99 -63.27
N ASN A 105 -22.90 -11.48 -63.93
CA ASN A 105 -22.82 -11.91 -65.34
C ASN A 105 -22.52 -10.73 -66.26
N LYS A 106 -21.56 -10.88 -67.19
CA LYS A 106 -21.16 -9.79 -68.10
C LYS A 106 -22.29 -9.42 -69.09
N PRO A 107 -22.43 -8.13 -69.46
CA PRO A 107 -23.44 -7.69 -70.40
C PRO A 107 -23.11 -8.19 -71.82
N LYS A 108 -24.14 -8.48 -72.61
CA LYS A 108 -23.97 -8.95 -74.00
C LYS A 108 -23.09 -7.99 -74.81
N ARG A 109 -22.02 -8.52 -75.41
CA ARG A 109 -21.04 -7.79 -76.22
C ARG A 109 -21.71 -6.98 -77.33
N ARG A 110 -21.51 -5.66 -77.35
CA ARG A 110 -21.94 -4.77 -78.44
C ARG A 110 -20.95 -4.78 -79.61
N ARG A 111 -21.47 -4.56 -80.83
CA ARG A 111 -20.68 -4.42 -82.07
C ARG A 111 -19.84 -3.13 -82.06
N ILE A 112 -20.41 -2.02 -81.59
CA ILE A 112 -19.72 -0.73 -81.39
C ILE A 112 -19.45 -0.57 -79.89
N ARG A 113 -18.17 -0.33 -79.54
CA ARG A 113 -17.68 -0.28 -78.15
C ARG A 113 -17.10 1.11 -77.84
N THR A 114 -17.95 2.03 -77.41
CA THR A 114 -17.49 3.34 -76.89
C THR A 114 -16.67 3.15 -75.61
N ARG A 115 -15.81 4.12 -75.27
CA ARG A 115 -15.03 4.13 -74.02
C ARG A 115 -15.93 3.86 -72.79
N ASN A 116 -17.04 4.58 -72.68
CA ASN A 116 -18.01 4.39 -71.59
C ASN A 116 -18.62 2.97 -71.54
N TYR A 117 -18.81 2.33 -72.71
CA TYR A 117 -19.28 0.94 -72.73
C TYR A 117 -18.19 -0.04 -72.29
N GLN A 118 -16.93 0.24 -72.62
CA GLN A 118 -15.79 -0.59 -72.19
C GLN A 118 -15.59 -0.47 -70.68
N GLU A 119 -15.65 0.74 -70.12
CA GLU A 119 -15.62 0.99 -68.68
C GLU A 119 -16.79 0.29 -67.98
N PHE A 120 -18.01 0.45 -68.48
CA PHE A 120 -19.19 -0.27 -67.97
C PHE A 120 -19.01 -1.80 -68.02
N ALA A 121 -18.54 -2.36 -69.14
CA ALA A 121 -18.40 -3.81 -69.30
C ALA A 121 -17.24 -4.41 -68.47
N ARG A 122 -16.28 -3.57 -68.05
CA ARG A 122 -15.19 -3.98 -67.15
C ARG A 122 -15.67 -4.22 -65.72
N LYS A 123 -16.74 -3.55 -65.27
CA LYS A 123 -17.32 -3.74 -63.93
C LYS A 123 -17.60 -5.22 -63.64
N GLU A 124 -17.33 -5.64 -62.41
CA GLU A 124 -17.57 -7.01 -61.94
C GLU A 124 -18.95 -7.18 -61.31
N GLU A 125 -19.57 -6.07 -60.94
CA GLU A 125 -20.92 -5.98 -60.40
C GLU A 125 -21.70 -4.94 -61.20
N PHE A 126 -22.97 -5.23 -61.48
CA PHE A 126 -23.83 -4.43 -62.36
C PHE A 126 -25.08 -3.90 -61.67
N ASN A 127 -25.29 -4.22 -60.40
CA ASN A 127 -26.25 -3.56 -59.52
C ASN A 127 -25.57 -2.43 -58.73
N ASN A 128 -26.18 -1.25 -58.78
CA ASN A 128 -25.60 -0.02 -58.24
C ASN A 128 -25.64 0.08 -56.71
N TRP A 129 -26.28 -0.86 -56.01
CA TRP A 129 -26.50 -0.79 -54.56
C TRP A 129 -25.75 -1.88 -53.79
N ILE A 130 -24.90 -2.66 -54.46
CA ILE A 130 -24.20 -3.79 -53.83
C ILE A 130 -23.03 -3.28 -52.99
N ASP A 131 -22.24 -2.36 -53.52
CA ASP A 131 -21.17 -1.67 -52.80
C ASP A 131 -21.72 -0.86 -51.61
N ASP A 132 -22.81 -0.10 -51.83
CA ASP A 132 -23.55 0.60 -50.77
C ASP A 132 -24.05 -0.36 -49.68
N SER A 133 -24.46 -1.58 -50.06
CA SER A 133 -24.93 -2.60 -49.13
C SER A 133 -23.81 -3.20 -48.28
N TYR A 134 -22.63 -3.44 -48.86
CA TYR A 134 -21.45 -3.84 -48.09
C TYR A 134 -20.99 -2.73 -47.15
N LEU A 135 -21.05 -1.47 -47.60
CA LEU A 135 -20.75 -0.31 -46.76
C LEU A 135 -21.72 -0.22 -45.57
N LEU A 136 -23.03 -0.43 -45.80
CA LEU A 136 -24.05 -0.45 -44.75
C LEU A 136 -23.80 -1.57 -43.73
N ILE A 137 -23.41 -2.77 -44.18
CA ILE A 137 -23.06 -3.90 -43.30
C ILE A 137 -21.83 -3.54 -42.46
N GLY A 138 -20.78 -3.00 -43.07
CA GLY A 138 -19.58 -2.56 -42.36
C GLY A 138 -19.89 -1.50 -41.30
N GLN A 139 -20.72 -0.50 -41.63
CA GLN A 139 -21.17 0.53 -40.70
C GLN A 139 -21.94 -0.09 -39.53
N ALA A 140 -22.85 -1.02 -39.81
CA ALA A 140 -23.60 -1.70 -38.77
C ALA A 140 -22.70 -2.53 -37.83
N TYR A 141 -21.70 -3.23 -38.37
CA TYR A 141 -20.69 -3.90 -37.54
C TYR A 141 -19.85 -2.91 -36.71
N PHE A 142 -19.46 -1.79 -37.29
CA PHE A 142 -18.73 -0.74 -36.57
C PHE A 142 -19.55 -0.24 -35.38
N TYR A 143 -20.85 0.06 -35.59
CA TYR A 143 -21.74 0.51 -34.52
C TYR A 143 -22.09 -0.56 -33.49
N GLN A 144 -21.88 -1.84 -33.81
CA GLN A 144 -21.90 -2.95 -32.84
C GLN A 144 -20.57 -3.13 -32.09
N HIS A 145 -19.58 -2.28 -32.36
CA HIS A 145 -18.19 -2.40 -31.92
C HIS A 145 -17.53 -3.71 -32.36
N ASN A 146 -18.05 -4.34 -33.42
CA ASN A 146 -17.40 -5.46 -34.10
C ASN A 146 -16.46 -4.90 -35.18
N PHE A 147 -15.40 -4.22 -34.73
CA PHE A 147 -14.48 -3.49 -35.59
C PHE A 147 -13.77 -4.39 -36.60
N MET A 148 -13.44 -5.62 -36.24
CA MET A 148 -12.80 -6.57 -37.16
C MET A 148 -13.70 -6.93 -38.35
N SER A 149 -14.98 -7.20 -38.10
CA SER A 149 -15.94 -7.49 -39.18
C SER A 149 -16.22 -6.24 -40.02
N ALA A 150 -16.22 -5.06 -39.39
CA ALA A 150 -16.34 -3.80 -40.09
C ALA A 150 -15.15 -3.59 -41.05
N ILE A 151 -13.92 -3.76 -40.56
CA ILE A 151 -12.67 -3.67 -41.34
C ILE A 151 -12.69 -4.63 -42.52
N GLU A 152 -13.11 -5.89 -42.32
CA GLU A 152 -13.20 -6.86 -43.41
C GLU A 152 -14.15 -6.38 -44.52
N ASN A 153 -15.34 -5.89 -44.15
CA ASN A 153 -16.33 -5.38 -45.10
C ASN A 153 -15.83 -4.13 -45.83
N PHE A 154 -15.26 -3.16 -45.13
CA PHE A 154 -14.75 -1.94 -45.76
C PHE A 154 -13.54 -2.22 -46.65
N SER A 155 -12.64 -3.12 -46.23
CA SER A 155 -11.50 -3.58 -47.04
C SER A 155 -11.98 -4.28 -48.31
N PHE A 156 -13.05 -5.07 -48.21
CA PHE A 156 -13.69 -5.69 -49.37
C PHE A 156 -14.22 -4.62 -50.33
N VAL A 157 -14.90 -3.58 -49.83
CA VAL A 157 -15.41 -2.49 -50.66
C VAL A 157 -14.27 -1.78 -51.39
N MET A 158 -13.22 -1.39 -50.65
CA MET A 158 -12.05 -0.71 -51.19
C MET A 158 -11.36 -1.53 -52.30
N ARG A 159 -11.24 -2.85 -52.12
CA ARG A 159 -10.58 -3.75 -53.10
C ARG A 159 -11.47 -4.09 -54.29
N LYS A 160 -12.75 -4.38 -54.06
CA LYS A 160 -13.69 -4.88 -55.09
C LYS A 160 -14.29 -3.76 -55.93
N PHE A 161 -14.45 -2.57 -55.35
CA PHE A 161 -15.07 -1.39 -55.96
C PHE A 161 -14.08 -0.20 -56.03
N SER A 162 -12.81 -0.46 -56.33
CA SER A 162 -11.72 0.54 -56.36
C SER A 162 -11.89 1.68 -57.37
N GLU A 163 -12.81 1.53 -58.32
CA GLU A 163 -13.15 2.51 -59.35
C GLU A 163 -14.43 3.30 -59.01
N GLU A 164 -15.17 2.89 -57.98
CA GLU A 164 -16.40 3.57 -57.55
C GLU A 164 -16.08 4.57 -56.41
N GLU A 165 -16.89 5.62 -56.26
CA GLU A 165 -16.70 6.61 -55.19
C GLU A 165 -16.88 6.02 -53.79
N THR A 166 -17.60 4.90 -53.65
CA THR A 166 -17.86 4.20 -52.38
C THR A 166 -16.58 3.72 -51.69
N LYS A 167 -15.46 3.59 -52.42
CA LYS A 167 -14.15 3.33 -51.84
C LYS A 167 -13.71 4.40 -50.84
N PHE A 168 -14.04 5.68 -51.10
CA PHE A 168 -13.63 6.79 -50.22
C PHE A 168 -14.41 6.76 -48.92
N ASP A 169 -15.72 6.46 -48.97
CA ASP A 169 -16.51 6.21 -47.77
C ASP A 169 -15.90 5.02 -46.98
N ALA A 170 -15.59 3.91 -47.64
CA ALA A 170 -14.99 2.74 -47.00
C ALA A 170 -13.64 3.04 -46.34
N MET A 171 -12.77 3.83 -46.98
CA MET A 171 -11.48 4.27 -46.41
C MET A 171 -11.65 5.16 -45.17
N ILE A 172 -12.63 6.08 -45.16
CA ILE A 172 -12.96 6.88 -43.97
C ILE A 172 -13.38 5.95 -42.83
N TRP A 173 -14.22 4.96 -43.11
CA TRP A 173 -14.67 4.00 -42.11
C TRP A 173 -13.58 3.03 -41.65
N LEU A 174 -12.62 2.68 -42.51
CA LEU A 174 -11.41 1.96 -42.12
C LEU A 174 -10.57 2.78 -41.15
N ALA A 175 -10.30 4.05 -41.47
CA ALA A 175 -9.56 4.95 -40.57
C ALA A 175 -10.24 5.05 -39.20
N ARG A 176 -11.57 5.18 -39.17
CA ARG A 176 -12.35 5.14 -37.91
C ARG A 176 -12.20 3.82 -37.17
N SER A 177 -12.36 2.69 -37.88
CA SER A 177 -12.29 1.37 -37.25
C SER A 177 -10.90 1.09 -36.67
N TYR A 178 -9.83 1.47 -37.36
CA TYR A 178 -8.47 1.38 -36.86
C TYR A 178 -8.24 2.33 -35.68
N GLY A 179 -8.77 3.56 -35.73
CA GLY A 179 -8.70 4.52 -34.63
C GLY A 179 -9.40 4.02 -33.35
N GLU A 180 -10.58 3.42 -33.45
CA GLU A 180 -11.27 2.82 -32.29
C GLU A 180 -10.52 1.60 -31.71
N MET A 181 -9.70 0.94 -32.52
CA MET A 181 -8.83 -0.16 -32.09
C MET A 181 -7.42 0.31 -31.67
N GLU A 182 -7.16 1.62 -31.62
CA GLU A 182 -5.84 2.21 -31.34
C GLU A 182 -4.74 1.75 -32.30
N ARG A 183 -5.13 1.31 -33.50
CA ARG A 183 -4.23 0.93 -34.59
C ARG A 183 -3.87 2.15 -35.42
N PHE A 184 -3.10 3.05 -34.80
CA PHE A 184 -2.87 4.40 -35.32
C PHE A 184 -2.09 4.42 -36.64
N THR A 185 -1.16 3.48 -36.86
CA THR A 185 -0.40 3.38 -38.12
C THR A 185 -1.34 3.16 -39.31
N GLU A 186 -2.21 2.16 -39.23
CA GLU A 186 -3.15 1.84 -40.31
C GLU A 186 -4.22 2.93 -40.48
N ALA A 187 -4.65 3.56 -39.37
CA ALA A 187 -5.55 4.71 -39.45
C ALA A 187 -4.90 5.88 -40.21
N PHE A 188 -3.63 6.17 -39.90
CA PHE A 188 -2.86 7.24 -40.53
C PHE A 188 -2.63 6.98 -42.02
N GLU A 189 -2.30 5.75 -42.42
CA GLU A 189 -2.15 5.37 -43.83
C GLU A 189 -3.43 5.64 -44.63
N MET A 190 -4.59 5.28 -44.08
CA MET A 190 -5.88 5.54 -44.73
C MET A 190 -6.15 7.05 -44.85
N LEU A 191 -5.89 7.82 -43.79
CA LEU A 191 -6.08 9.27 -43.78
C LEU A 191 -5.16 9.99 -44.79
N GLN A 192 -3.89 9.59 -44.86
CA GLN A 192 -2.93 10.15 -45.79
C GLN A 192 -3.32 9.85 -47.25
N ALA A 193 -3.74 8.60 -47.52
CA ALA A 193 -4.19 8.21 -48.85
C ALA A 193 -5.44 9.00 -49.28
N LEU A 194 -6.39 9.25 -48.36
CA LEU A 194 -7.56 10.08 -48.63
C LEU A 194 -7.22 11.55 -48.92
N GLN A 195 -6.27 12.13 -48.19
CA GLN A 195 -5.85 13.52 -48.37
C GLN A 195 -5.06 13.75 -49.67
N ALA A 196 -4.29 12.74 -50.11
CA ALA A 196 -3.46 12.84 -51.30
C ALA A 196 -4.22 12.57 -52.62
N ASP A 197 -5.41 11.97 -52.56
CA ASP A 197 -6.16 11.60 -53.77
C ASP A 197 -6.89 12.82 -54.40
N PRO A 198 -6.51 13.27 -55.62
CA PRO A 198 -7.15 14.42 -56.27
C PRO A 198 -8.60 14.15 -56.69
N GLY A 199 -9.03 12.89 -56.72
CA GLY A 199 -10.40 12.45 -56.99
C GLY A 199 -11.28 12.39 -55.74
N PHE A 200 -10.79 12.81 -54.57
CA PHE A 200 -11.56 12.75 -53.32
C PHE A 200 -12.86 13.60 -53.39
N PRO A 201 -14.04 13.03 -53.05
CA PRO A 201 -15.31 13.74 -53.15
C PRO A 201 -15.46 14.87 -52.13
N LYS A 202 -15.78 16.10 -52.60
CA LYS A 202 -16.03 17.27 -51.73
C LYS A 202 -17.08 17.04 -50.65
N ARG A 203 -18.07 16.16 -50.90
CA ARG A 203 -19.12 15.80 -49.92
C ARG A 203 -18.55 15.15 -48.65
N LEU A 204 -17.34 14.58 -48.71
CA LEU A 204 -16.69 13.85 -47.63
C LEU A 204 -15.65 14.67 -46.86
N GLU A 205 -15.31 15.89 -47.32
CA GLU A 205 -14.30 16.74 -46.65
C GLU A 205 -14.60 16.99 -45.17
N LYS A 206 -15.89 17.17 -44.83
CA LYS A 206 -16.33 17.36 -43.43
C LYS A 206 -16.06 16.10 -42.59
N GLU A 207 -16.40 14.92 -43.09
CA GLU A 207 -16.20 13.67 -42.35
C GLU A 207 -14.70 13.32 -42.26
N LEU A 208 -13.92 13.58 -43.31
CA LEU A 208 -12.47 13.41 -43.26
C LEU A 208 -11.84 14.29 -42.18
N ALA A 209 -12.23 15.56 -42.09
CA ALA A 209 -11.75 16.46 -41.04
C ALA A 209 -12.13 15.95 -39.63
N LYS A 210 -13.36 15.46 -39.43
CA LYS A 210 -13.81 14.92 -38.14
C LYS A 210 -13.06 13.64 -37.76
N VAL A 211 -12.86 12.70 -38.69
CA VAL A 211 -12.13 11.45 -38.41
C VAL A 211 -10.67 11.74 -38.12
N ASN A 212 -10.06 12.67 -38.85
CA ASN A 212 -8.69 13.08 -38.58
C ASN A 212 -8.56 13.76 -37.21
N ALA A 213 -9.52 14.61 -36.84
CA ALA A 213 -9.56 15.19 -35.49
C ALA A 213 -9.69 14.12 -34.39
N ASP A 214 -10.59 13.14 -34.59
CA ASP A 214 -10.78 12.03 -33.65
C ASP A 214 -9.52 11.17 -33.50
N PHE A 215 -8.81 10.92 -34.61
CA PHE A 215 -7.51 10.24 -34.62
C PHE A 215 -6.45 10.96 -33.77
N TYR A 216 -6.31 12.27 -33.91
CA TYR A 216 -5.37 13.05 -33.08
C TYR A 216 -5.84 13.15 -31.62
N LEU A 217 -7.14 13.24 -31.37
CA LEU A 217 -7.68 13.24 -30.01
C LEU A 217 -7.35 11.97 -29.24
N LYS A 218 -7.48 10.80 -29.88
CA LYS A 218 -7.14 9.50 -29.28
C LYS A 218 -5.65 9.33 -29.00
N GLN A 219 -4.79 10.13 -29.64
CA GLN A 219 -3.35 10.19 -29.36
C GLN A 219 -2.98 11.33 -28.40
N ASN A 220 -3.96 12.05 -27.85
CA ASN A 220 -3.77 13.24 -27.01
C ASN A 220 -3.05 14.41 -27.71
N GLU A 221 -3.05 14.44 -29.05
CA GLU A 221 -2.46 15.49 -29.88
C GLU A 221 -3.45 16.64 -30.12
N TYR A 222 -3.74 17.39 -29.05
CA TYR A 222 -4.84 18.36 -29.02
C TYR A 222 -4.69 19.51 -30.02
N SER A 223 -3.47 19.96 -30.30
CA SER A 223 -3.22 21.09 -31.22
C SER A 223 -3.64 20.79 -32.65
N ASP A 224 -3.41 19.56 -33.13
CA ASP A 224 -3.80 19.16 -34.49
C ASP A 224 -5.28 18.79 -34.56
N ALA A 225 -5.83 18.20 -33.49
CA ALA A 225 -7.26 17.99 -33.34
C ALA A 225 -8.06 19.30 -33.45
N ILE A 226 -7.61 20.38 -32.80
CA ILE A 226 -8.25 21.71 -32.85
C ILE A 226 -8.35 22.20 -34.30
N LYS A 227 -7.24 22.21 -35.05
CA LYS A 227 -7.21 22.68 -36.45
C LYS A 227 -8.22 21.93 -37.31
N LEU A 228 -8.33 20.62 -37.12
CA LEU A 228 -9.22 19.77 -37.90
C LEU A 228 -10.69 19.92 -37.48
N LEU A 229 -10.96 20.12 -36.19
CA LEU A 229 -12.30 20.44 -35.71
C LEU A 229 -12.78 21.81 -36.17
N GLU A 230 -11.92 22.82 -36.27
CA GLU A 230 -12.24 24.12 -36.86
C GLU A 230 -12.68 23.99 -38.33
N ILE A 231 -11.95 23.17 -39.11
CA ILE A 231 -12.33 22.86 -40.51
C ILE A 231 -13.68 22.10 -40.56
N ALA A 232 -13.88 21.12 -39.67
CA ALA A 232 -15.13 20.39 -39.58
C ALA A 232 -16.31 21.30 -39.19
N LEU A 233 -16.08 22.27 -38.31
CA LEU A 233 -17.07 23.23 -37.84
C LEU A 233 -17.55 24.15 -38.97
N ASP A 234 -16.62 24.69 -39.76
CA ASP A 234 -16.91 25.55 -40.93
C ASP A 234 -17.75 24.79 -41.97
N LYS A 235 -17.37 23.54 -42.25
CA LYS A 235 -18.05 22.69 -43.23
C LYS A 235 -19.36 22.06 -42.71
N SER A 236 -19.64 22.11 -41.41
CA SER A 236 -20.88 21.53 -40.85
C SER A 236 -22.10 22.42 -41.12
N ARG A 237 -23.23 21.77 -41.42
CA ARG A 237 -24.55 22.43 -41.54
C ARG A 237 -25.50 22.08 -40.39
N SER A 238 -25.20 21.04 -39.62
CA SER A 238 -26.05 20.56 -38.53
C SER A 238 -25.82 21.41 -37.29
N ARG A 239 -26.88 22.04 -36.76
CA ARG A 239 -26.80 22.79 -35.50
C ARG A 239 -26.34 21.91 -34.34
N LYS A 240 -26.79 20.65 -34.29
CA LYS A 240 -26.38 19.68 -33.27
C LYS A 240 -24.89 19.34 -33.35
N GLU A 241 -24.36 19.10 -34.56
CA GLU A 241 -22.90 18.89 -34.74
C GLU A 241 -22.10 20.12 -34.35
N LYS A 242 -22.54 21.33 -34.77
CA LYS A 242 -21.86 22.58 -34.40
C LYS A 242 -21.78 22.75 -32.89
N ALA A 243 -22.86 22.46 -32.17
CA ALA A 243 -22.87 22.54 -30.71
C ALA A 243 -21.86 21.57 -30.08
N ARG A 244 -21.80 20.31 -30.55
CA ARG A 244 -20.84 19.32 -30.04
C ARG A 244 -19.40 19.72 -30.36
N ILE A 245 -19.11 20.13 -31.59
CA ILE A 245 -17.76 20.54 -32.01
C ILE A 245 -17.29 21.76 -31.21
N HIS A 246 -18.15 22.77 -31.00
CA HIS A 246 -17.82 23.91 -30.13
C HIS A 246 -17.53 23.49 -28.69
N PHE A 247 -18.30 22.53 -28.14
CA PHE A 247 -18.05 22.02 -26.80
C PHE A 247 -16.68 21.32 -26.71
N ILE A 248 -16.35 20.46 -27.68
CA ILE A 248 -15.06 19.77 -27.73
C ILE A 248 -13.92 20.77 -27.93
N LEU A 249 -14.03 21.71 -28.88
CA LEU A 249 -13.05 22.77 -29.07
C LEU A 249 -12.80 23.55 -27.78
N ALA A 250 -13.86 23.87 -27.03
CA ALA A 250 -13.74 24.55 -25.76
C ALA A 250 -12.93 23.74 -24.73
N GLN A 251 -13.17 22.43 -24.65
CA GLN A 251 -12.38 21.53 -23.81
C GLN A 251 -10.93 21.47 -24.25
N LEU A 252 -10.65 21.37 -25.56
CA LEU A 252 -9.28 21.33 -26.08
C LEU A 252 -8.52 22.64 -25.89
N TYR A 253 -9.19 23.78 -26.07
CA TYR A 253 -8.59 25.08 -25.75
C TYR A 253 -8.27 25.20 -24.26
N ARG A 254 -9.09 24.62 -23.37
CA ARG A 254 -8.80 24.57 -21.94
C ARG A 254 -7.54 23.73 -21.67
N GLU A 255 -7.46 22.52 -22.22
CA GLU A 255 -6.29 21.64 -22.03
C GLU A 255 -5.00 22.21 -22.62
N THR A 256 -5.09 23.01 -23.69
CA THR A 256 -3.94 23.71 -24.30
C THR A 256 -3.64 25.08 -23.66
N GLY A 257 -4.31 25.43 -22.55
CA GLY A 257 -4.08 26.66 -21.80
C GLY A 257 -4.68 27.93 -22.42
N ASN A 258 -5.41 27.84 -23.53
CA ASN A 258 -6.05 28.97 -24.18
C ASN A 258 -7.44 29.26 -23.59
N LEU A 259 -7.46 29.72 -22.33
CA LEU A 259 -8.68 29.89 -21.54
C LEU A 259 -9.70 30.87 -22.14
N SER A 260 -9.23 31.94 -22.81
CA SER A 260 -10.08 32.93 -23.46
C SER A 260 -10.88 32.31 -24.62
N LYS A 261 -10.20 31.58 -25.52
CA LYS A 261 -10.87 30.83 -26.61
C LYS A 261 -11.75 29.71 -26.08
N ALA A 262 -11.34 29.04 -25.00
CA ALA A 262 -12.15 28.02 -24.35
C ALA A 262 -13.49 28.59 -23.87
N SER A 263 -13.46 29.73 -23.17
CA SER A 263 -14.66 30.44 -22.72
C SER A 263 -15.54 30.87 -23.90
N GLU A 264 -14.96 31.45 -24.95
CA GLU A 264 -15.71 31.86 -26.15
C GLU A 264 -16.41 30.67 -26.83
N ALA A 265 -15.69 29.56 -27.00
CA ALA A 265 -16.23 28.35 -27.62
C ALA A 265 -17.36 27.74 -26.77
N PHE A 266 -17.24 27.71 -25.44
CA PHE A 266 -18.33 27.29 -24.56
C PHE A 266 -19.55 28.22 -24.67
N LEU A 267 -19.35 29.54 -24.73
CA LEU A 267 -20.43 30.51 -24.90
C LEU A 267 -21.08 30.46 -26.31
N ALA A 268 -20.39 29.89 -27.30
CA ALA A 268 -20.97 29.63 -28.61
C ALA A 268 -21.96 28.45 -28.60
N VAL A 269 -21.78 27.46 -27.72
CA VAL A 269 -22.59 26.23 -27.66
C VAL A 269 -24.11 26.51 -27.57
N PRO A 270 -24.61 27.35 -26.64
CA PRO A 270 -26.05 27.62 -26.54
C PRO A 270 -26.68 28.26 -27.78
N LYS A 271 -25.90 28.95 -28.64
CA LYS A 271 -26.38 29.60 -29.87
C LYS A 271 -26.90 28.60 -30.90
N TYR A 272 -26.58 27.32 -30.75
CA TYR A 272 -26.96 26.24 -31.65
C TYR A 272 -28.14 25.38 -31.16
N ASN A 273 -28.79 25.75 -30.04
CA ASN A 273 -29.88 24.99 -29.40
C ASN A 273 -29.53 23.52 -29.08
N PRO A 274 -28.44 23.25 -28.34
CA PRO A 274 -28.10 21.89 -27.92
C PRO A 274 -29.08 21.34 -26.88
N PRO A 275 -29.00 20.03 -26.56
CA PRO A 275 -29.68 19.46 -25.40
C PRO A 275 -29.40 20.26 -24.13
N TYR A 276 -30.37 20.27 -23.22
CA TYR A 276 -30.32 21.10 -22.01
C TYR A 276 -29.03 20.91 -21.20
N LYS A 277 -28.66 19.64 -20.90
CA LYS A 277 -27.46 19.31 -20.13
C LYS A 277 -26.18 19.88 -20.75
N MET A 278 -26.02 19.83 -22.08
CA MET A 278 -24.87 20.42 -22.77
C MET A 278 -24.87 21.96 -22.68
N ALA A 279 -26.04 22.59 -22.88
CA ALA A 279 -26.18 24.04 -22.77
C ALA A 279 -25.90 24.54 -21.34
N PHE A 280 -26.31 23.76 -20.34
CA PHE A 280 -26.04 24.00 -18.93
C PHE A 280 -24.53 23.89 -18.66
N ASN A 281 -23.92 22.74 -18.96
CA ASN A 281 -22.50 22.49 -18.71
C ASN A 281 -21.59 23.47 -19.44
N ALA A 282 -21.94 23.90 -20.66
CA ALA A 282 -21.17 24.89 -21.38
C ALA A 282 -21.11 26.23 -20.63
N ARG A 283 -22.23 26.69 -20.06
CA ARG A 283 -22.27 27.94 -19.28
C ARG A 283 -21.48 27.83 -17.98
N ILE A 284 -21.58 26.71 -17.28
CA ILE A 284 -20.81 26.45 -16.06
C ILE A 284 -19.31 26.42 -16.35
N ASN A 285 -18.89 25.70 -17.39
CA ASN A 285 -17.48 25.65 -17.79
C ASN A 285 -16.96 27.02 -18.24
N ALA A 286 -17.74 27.79 -19.02
CA ALA A 286 -17.35 29.16 -19.40
C ALA A 286 -17.12 30.06 -18.16
N ALA A 287 -18.00 29.96 -17.16
CA ALA A 287 -17.85 30.71 -15.92
C ALA A 287 -16.60 30.31 -15.12
N GLY A 288 -16.27 29.01 -15.05
CA GLY A 288 -15.04 28.51 -14.42
C GLY A 288 -13.75 28.94 -15.14
N LEU A 289 -13.85 29.31 -16.43
CA LEU A 289 -12.72 29.74 -17.27
C LEU A 289 -12.57 31.25 -17.36
N TYR A 290 -13.30 32.02 -16.55
CA TYR A 290 -13.26 33.48 -16.53
C TYR A 290 -11.84 34.04 -16.22
N THR A 291 -11.19 34.68 -17.19
CA THR A 291 -9.82 35.21 -17.04
C THR A 291 -9.71 36.69 -16.68
N GLY A 292 -10.83 37.40 -16.48
CA GLY A 292 -10.80 38.86 -16.30
C GLY A 292 -11.16 39.66 -17.57
N GLU A 293 -10.86 39.12 -18.76
CA GLU A 293 -11.01 39.81 -20.05
C GLU A 293 -12.44 39.75 -20.63
N THR A 294 -13.21 38.73 -20.28
CA THR A 294 -14.63 38.58 -20.65
C THR A 294 -15.51 39.43 -19.72
N SER A 295 -16.74 39.79 -20.10
CA SER A 295 -17.64 40.53 -19.18
C SER A 295 -18.13 39.64 -18.03
N ALA A 296 -17.51 39.77 -16.84
CA ALA A 296 -17.89 39.05 -15.62
C ALA A 296 -19.37 39.28 -15.26
N GLU A 297 -19.85 40.50 -15.50
CA GLU A 297 -21.23 40.89 -15.22
C GLU A 297 -22.23 40.14 -16.10
N GLU A 298 -21.90 39.86 -17.36
CA GLU A 298 -22.74 39.05 -18.24
C GLU A 298 -22.83 37.61 -17.74
N LEU A 299 -21.69 37.00 -17.36
CA LEU A 299 -21.65 35.65 -16.79
C LEU A 299 -22.43 35.56 -15.47
N LYS A 300 -22.21 36.49 -14.55
CA LYS A 300 -22.96 36.55 -13.28
C LYS A 300 -24.46 36.74 -13.51
N LYS A 301 -24.87 37.59 -14.46
CA LYS A 301 -26.28 37.79 -14.81
C LYS A 301 -26.91 36.52 -15.36
N ASP A 302 -26.21 35.80 -16.23
CA ASP A 302 -26.67 34.54 -16.81
C ASP A 302 -26.79 33.44 -15.75
N LEU A 303 -25.79 33.28 -14.87
CA LEU A 303 -25.83 32.33 -13.76
C LEU A 303 -26.96 32.65 -12.77
N ASN A 304 -27.17 33.93 -12.42
CA ASN A 304 -28.29 34.35 -11.58
C ASN A 304 -29.65 34.09 -12.25
N LYS A 305 -29.75 34.23 -13.57
CA LYS A 305 -30.95 33.83 -14.31
C LYS A 305 -31.16 32.32 -14.25
N MET A 306 -30.09 31.53 -14.35
CA MET A 306 -30.15 30.07 -14.21
C MET A 306 -30.62 29.64 -12.82
N LEU A 307 -30.17 30.30 -11.74
CA LEU A 307 -30.65 30.03 -10.36
C LEU A 307 -32.16 30.22 -10.18
N ARG A 308 -32.76 31.15 -10.94
CA ARG A 308 -34.20 31.45 -10.91
C ARG A 308 -35.04 30.47 -11.73
N ASP A 309 -34.45 29.72 -12.64
CA ASP A 309 -35.15 28.74 -13.48
C ASP A 309 -35.35 27.43 -12.69
N GLU A 310 -36.60 26.98 -12.55
CA GLU A 310 -36.96 25.76 -11.82
C GLU A 310 -36.30 24.51 -12.42
N LYS A 311 -35.95 24.52 -13.71
CA LYS A 311 -35.24 23.41 -14.36
C LYS A 311 -33.81 23.20 -13.83
N ASN A 312 -33.26 24.19 -13.13
CA ASN A 312 -31.92 24.12 -12.55
C ASN A 312 -31.91 23.75 -11.06
N LEU A 313 -33.05 23.38 -10.47
CA LEU A 313 -33.11 23.06 -9.03
C LEU A 313 -32.03 22.06 -8.60
N GLU A 314 -31.83 21.01 -9.40
CA GLU A 314 -30.82 19.95 -9.17
C GLU A 314 -29.38 20.37 -9.49
N PHE A 315 -29.17 21.53 -10.11
CA PHE A 315 -27.85 22.02 -10.52
C PHE A 315 -27.45 23.34 -9.85
N ARG A 316 -28.17 23.76 -8.81
CA ARG A 316 -27.92 25.03 -8.12
C ARG A 316 -26.55 25.06 -7.46
N ASP A 317 -26.10 23.93 -6.96
CA ASP A 317 -24.76 23.72 -6.42
C ASP A 317 -23.68 24.18 -7.40
N GLN A 318 -23.68 23.64 -8.62
CA GLN A 318 -22.71 23.96 -9.67
C GLN A 318 -22.80 25.44 -10.09
N ILE A 319 -23.99 26.02 -10.11
CA ILE A 319 -24.17 27.44 -10.42
C ILE A 319 -23.59 28.32 -9.30
N TYR A 320 -23.84 27.99 -8.03
CA TYR A 320 -23.28 28.71 -6.89
C TYR A 320 -21.75 28.59 -6.85
N PHE A 321 -21.20 27.41 -7.12
CA PHE A 321 -19.76 27.20 -7.23
C PHE A 321 -19.15 28.06 -8.35
N ALA A 322 -19.78 28.11 -9.51
CA ALA A 322 -19.33 28.95 -10.63
C ALA A 322 -19.37 30.45 -10.27
N LEU A 323 -20.43 30.93 -9.61
CA LEU A 323 -20.50 32.31 -9.10
C LEU A 323 -19.40 32.59 -8.07
N ALA A 324 -19.15 31.65 -7.16
CA ALA A 324 -18.12 31.78 -6.15
C ALA A 324 -16.72 31.92 -6.77
N ASN A 325 -16.40 31.10 -7.79
CA ASN A 325 -15.14 31.20 -8.53
C ASN A 325 -14.96 32.57 -9.20
N ILE A 326 -16.03 33.14 -9.79
CA ILE A 326 -15.97 34.48 -10.37
C ILE A 326 -15.67 35.52 -9.28
N TYR A 327 -16.42 35.50 -8.17
CA TYR A 327 -16.20 36.44 -7.06
C TYR A 327 -14.80 36.31 -6.45
N PHE A 328 -14.29 35.08 -6.34
CA PHE A 328 -12.95 34.81 -5.83
C PHE A 328 -11.89 35.44 -6.74
N ARG A 329 -12.02 35.27 -8.06
CA ARG A 329 -11.11 35.90 -9.05
C ARG A 329 -11.21 37.43 -9.11
N GLU A 330 -12.39 38.00 -8.82
CA GLU A 330 -12.57 39.44 -8.65
C GLU A 330 -11.98 39.99 -7.33
N GLY A 331 -11.44 39.11 -6.46
CA GLY A 331 -10.93 39.48 -5.14
C GLY A 331 -12.02 39.71 -4.09
N ASN A 332 -13.29 39.42 -4.40
CA ASN A 332 -14.41 39.57 -3.48
C ASN A 332 -14.60 38.29 -2.63
N SER A 333 -13.65 38.06 -1.71
CA SER A 333 -13.60 36.86 -0.87
C SER A 333 -14.89 36.62 -0.07
N THR A 334 -15.53 37.68 0.45
CA THR A 334 -16.78 37.54 1.21
C THR A 334 -17.91 36.94 0.37
N GLN A 335 -18.14 37.46 -0.85
CA GLN A 335 -19.17 36.91 -1.73
C GLN A 335 -18.77 35.53 -2.26
N ALA A 336 -17.48 35.27 -2.47
CA ALA A 336 -16.99 33.95 -2.87
C ALA A 336 -17.35 32.89 -1.81
N ILE A 337 -16.94 33.12 -0.55
CA ILE A 337 -17.20 32.21 0.57
C ILE A 337 -18.71 31.98 0.75
N GLU A 338 -19.53 33.03 0.70
CA GLU A 338 -20.99 32.89 0.80
C GLU A 338 -21.60 32.03 -0.32
N ASN A 339 -21.10 32.17 -1.56
CA ASN A 339 -21.58 31.35 -2.67
C ASN A 339 -21.03 29.91 -2.60
N TYR A 340 -19.79 29.68 -2.16
CA TYR A 340 -19.30 28.32 -1.92
C TYR A 340 -20.10 27.62 -0.82
N LYS A 341 -20.46 28.31 0.26
CA LYS A 341 -21.33 27.76 1.31
C LYS A 341 -22.71 27.37 0.76
N LYS A 342 -23.29 28.22 -0.08
CA LYS A 342 -24.55 27.90 -0.79
C LYS A 342 -24.39 26.71 -1.73
N SER A 343 -23.24 26.59 -2.40
CA SER A 343 -22.91 25.42 -3.20
C SER A 343 -22.98 24.15 -2.35
N VAL A 344 -22.19 24.08 -1.26
CA VAL A 344 -22.21 22.94 -0.31
C VAL A 344 -23.62 22.65 0.19
N ALA A 345 -24.36 23.68 0.63
CA ALA A 345 -25.70 23.53 1.21
C ALA A 345 -26.76 23.07 0.20
N THR A 346 -26.55 23.30 -1.10
CA THR A 346 -27.49 22.89 -2.16
C THR A 346 -27.08 21.59 -2.86
N SER A 347 -25.88 21.07 -2.59
CA SER A 347 -25.42 19.75 -3.05
C SER A 347 -26.06 18.62 -2.23
N VAL A 348 -27.26 18.18 -2.62
CA VAL A 348 -27.98 17.09 -1.93
C VAL A 348 -27.61 15.71 -2.47
N ASP A 349 -27.62 15.53 -3.79
CA ASP A 349 -27.33 14.25 -4.46
C ASP A 349 -26.08 14.32 -5.36
N ASN A 350 -25.27 15.37 -5.21
CA ASN A 350 -24.05 15.60 -5.99
C ASN A 350 -22.81 15.62 -5.09
N ASP A 351 -22.38 14.42 -4.70
CA ASP A 351 -21.24 14.21 -3.80
C ASP A 351 -19.93 14.78 -4.34
N TYR A 352 -19.72 14.71 -5.65
CA TYR A 352 -18.56 15.32 -6.30
C TYR A 352 -18.53 16.84 -6.11
N GLN A 353 -19.64 17.54 -6.40
CA GLN A 353 -19.70 18.99 -6.22
C GLN A 353 -19.64 19.39 -4.74
N ARG A 354 -20.25 18.60 -3.85
CA ARG A 354 -20.15 18.82 -2.41
C ARG A 354 -18.70 18.74 -1.94
N THR A 355 -17.99 17.69 -2.35
CA THR A 355 -16.57 17.49 -2.10
C THR A 355 -15.75 18.68 -2.60
N GLN A 356 -15.88 19.03 -3.88
CA GLN A 356 -15.13 20.13 -4.49
C GLN A 356 -15.37 21.47 -3.78
N SER A 357 -16.63 21.79 -3.46
CA SER A 357 -16.99 23.05 -2.82
C SER A 357 -16.47 23.12 -1.39
N SER A 358 -16.57 22.02 -0.65
CA SER A 358 -16.08 21.91 0.72
C SER A 358 -14.55 21.98 0.78
N LEU A 359 -13.82 21.27 -0.09
CA LEU A 359 -12.36 21.38 -0.18
C LEU A 359 -11.91 22.81 -0.48
N THR A 360 -12.58 23.48 -1.43
CA THR A 360 -12.26 24.87 -1.78
C THR A 360 -12.42 25.80 -0.57
N LEU A 361 -13.50 25.64 0.21
CA LEU A 361 -13.67 26.38 1.46
C LEU A 361 -12.62 26.03 2.50
N ALA A 362 -12.33 24.74 2.66
CA ALA A 362 -11.36 24.25 3.62
C ALA A 362 -9.98 24.86 3.36
N GLU A 363 -9.55 24.91 2.09
CA GLU A 363 -8.30 25.53 1.66
C GLU A 363 -8.29 27.04 1.89
N ILE A 364 -9.37 27.75 1.55
CA ILE A 364 -9.50 29.20 1.82
C ILE A 364 -9.35 29.47 3.33
N TYR A 365 -10.05 28.71 4.17
CA TYR A 365 -9.97 28.86 5.62
C TYR A 365 -8.59 28.47 6.16
N PHE A 366 -7.95 27.45 5.59
CA PHE A 366 -6.59 27.06 5.94
C PHE A 366 -5.61 28.19 5.67
N SER A 367 -5.67 28.78 4.47
CA SER A 367 -4.84 29.93 4.08
C SER A 367 -5.09 31.17 4.95
N ASP A 368 -6.35 31.39 5.35
CA ASP A 368 -6.76 32.44 6.30
C ASP A 368 -6.35 32.13 7.76
N LYS A 369 -5.68 31.00 8.03
CA LYS A 369 -5.27 30.52 9.35
C LYS A 369 -6.45 30.25 10.31
N LYS A 370 -7.63 30.00 9.73
CA LYS A 370 -8.86 29.63 10.42
C LYS A 370 -8.99 28.11 10.44
N TYR A 371 -8.13 27.48 11.24
CA TYR A 371 -7.95 26.02 11.22
C TYR A 371 -9.21 25.25 11.65
N ARG A 372 -9.99 25.76 12.60
CA ARG A 372 -11.28 25.17 13.02
C ARG A 372 -12.29 25.13 11.88
N GLU A 373 -12.50 26.26 11.21
CA GLU A 373 -13.40 26.32 10.05
C GLU A 373 -12.88 25.48 8.89
N SER A 374 -11.56 25.48 8.67
CA SER A 374 -10.92 24.63 7.66
C SER A 374 -11.19 23.16 7.91
N GLN A 375 -11.00 22.69 9.17
CA GLN A 375 -11.24 21.32 9.57
C GLN A 375 -12.70 20.91 9.34
N ALA A 376 -13.66 21.76 9.69
CA ALA A 376 -15.09 21.45 9.51
C ALA A 376 -15.47 21.25 8.03
N TYR A 377 -14.86 22.01 7.11
CA TYR A 377 -15.08 21.83 5.67
C TYR A 377 -14.26 20.68 5.09
N TYR A 378 -13.07 20.37 5.60
CA TYR A 378 -12.37 19.14 5.24
C TYR A 378 -13.19 17.92 5.67
N ASP A 379 -13.75 17.90 6.88
CA ASP A 379 -14.64 16.84 7.36
C ASP A 379 -15.84 16.64 6.42
N THR A 380 -16.53 17.73 6.09
CA THR A 380 -17.64 17.70 5.12
C THR A 380 -17.20 17.17 3.74
N ALA A 381 -15.99 17.52 3.29
CA ALA A 381 -15.44 17.01 2.05
C ALA A 381 -15.16 15.50 2.14
N MET A 382 -14.49 15.05 3.20
CA MET A 382 -14.14 13.64 3.42
C MET A 382 -15.38 12.75 3.54
N MET A 383 -16.46 13.23 4.17
CA MET A 383 -17.74 12.52 4.24
C MET A 383 -18.41 12.35 2.87
N ALA A 384 -18.16 13.26 1.92
CA ALA A 384 -18.76 13.23 0.59
C ALA A 384 -17.85 12.59 -0.48
N MET A 385 -16.56 12.46 -0.21
CA MET A 385 -15.55 12.10 -1.21
C MET A 385 -15.52 10.59 -1.48
N ASP A 386 -15.49 10.22 -2.77
CA ASP A 386 -15.23 8.85 -3.19
C ASP A 386 -13.72 8.54 -3.07
N LYS A 387 -13.35 7.31 -2.70
CA LYS A 387 -11.94 6.89 -2.61
C LYS A 387 -11.19 6.98 -3.95
N ALA A 388 -11.90 6.96 -5.08
CA ALA A 388 -11.34 7.15 -6.42
C ALA A 388 -11.15 8.63 -6.79
N TYR A 389 -11.47 9.57 -5.90
CA TYR A 389 -11.26 11.00 -6.12
C TYR A 389 -9.77 11.32 -6.30
N PRO A 390 -9.37 12.11 -7.31
CA PRO A 390 -7.96 12.46 -7.52
C PRO A 390 -7.35 13.16 -6.31
N GLY A 391 -6.23 12.64 -5.81
CA GLY A 391 -5.53 13.21 -4.64
C GLY A 391 -6.15 12.85 -3.29
N TYR A 392 -7.01 11.83 -3.22
CA TYR A 392 -7.68 11.42 -1.97
C TYR A 392 -6.70 11.19 -0.81
N GLN A 393 -5.56 10.51 -1.05
CA GLN A 393 -4.63 10.17 0.02
C GLN A 393 -3.96 11.40 0.62
N GLU A 394 -3.52 12.33 -0.22
CA GLU A 394 -2.90 13.59 0.21
C GLU A 394 -3.90 14.44 0.98
N ILE A 395 -5.15 14.50 0.52
CA ILE A 395 -6.21 15.23 1.20
C ILE A 395 -6.52 14.60 2.57
N ASN A 396 -6.58 13.27 2.65
CA ASN A 396 -6.84 12.55 3.90
C ASN A 396 -5.71 12.76 4.92
N ILE A 397 -4.45 12.69 4.49
CA ILE A 397 -3.30 12.98 5.36
C ILE A 397 -3.38 14.41 5.91
N ARG A 398 -3.68 15.38 5.03
CA ARG A 398 -3.83 16.79 5.43
C ARG A 398 -4.99 17.00 6.40
N TYR A 399 -6.13 16.33 6.16
CA TYR A 399 -7.28 16.35 7.06
C TYR A 399 -6.91 15.83 8.45
N ASN A 400 -6.29 14.65 8.54
CA ASN A 400 -5.90 14.05 9.83
C ASN A 400 -4.90 14.93 10.60
N GLY A 401 -3.87 15.42 9.92
CA GLY A 401 -2.92 16.38 10.51
C GLY A 401 -3.62 17.65 11.02
N LEU A 402 -4.64 18.12 10.29
CA LEU A 402 -5.38 19.33 10.66
C LEU A 402 -6.31 19.08 11.85
N THR A 403 -6.95 17.92 11.91
CA THR A 403 -7.79 17.51 13.05
C THR A 403 -6.95 17.48 14.33
N ARG A 404 -5.80 16.78 14.34
CA ARG A 404 -4.87 16.83 15.49
C ARG A 404 -4.43 18.23 15.85
N LEU A 405 -4.12 19.05 14.84
CA LEU A 405 -3.70 20.42 15.07
C LEU A 405 -4.80 21.20 15.79
N VAL A 406 -6.03 21.14 15.28
CA VAL A 406 -7.19 21.82 15.86
C VAL A 406 -7.46 21.32 17.28
N GLU A 407 -7.40 20.01 17.56
CA GLU A 407 -7.55 19.47 18.91
C GLU A 407 -6.56 20.08 19.92
N ASN A 408 -5.28 20.19 19.54
CA ASN A 408 -4.26 20.79 20.40
C ASN A 408 -4.48 22.30 20.57
N LEU A 409 -4.81 23.02 19.49
CA LEU A 409 -5.11 24.46 19.56
C LEU A 409 -6.34 24.75 20.42
N GLU A 410 -7.40 23.95 20.28
CA GLU A 410 -8.61 24.05 21.08
C GLU A 410 -8.33 23.70 22.55
N THR A 411 -7.50 22.69 22.82
CA THR A 411 -7.07 22.38 24.19
C THR A 411 -6.42 23.59 24.84
N VAL A 412 -5.51 24.29 24.14
CA VAL A 412 -4.90 25.52 24.65
C VAL A 412 -5.96 26.61 24.89
N GLU A 413 -6.83 26.88 23.92
CA GLU A 413 -7.87 27.92 24.01
C GLU A 413 -8.86 27.66 25.17
N VAL A 414 -9.32 26.42 25.30
CA VAL A 414 -10.26 25.99 26.33
C VAL A 414 -9.61 26.07 27.70
N GLN A 415 -8.40 25.51 27.87
CA GLN A 415 -7.72 25.55 29.16
C GLN A 415 -7.37 26.99 29.57
N ASP A 416 -6.90 27.84 28.65
CA ASP A 416 -6.68 29.27 28.93
C ASP A 416 -7.98 29.95 29.40
N SER A 417 -9.11 29.65 28.76
CA SER A 417 -10.43 30.17 29.16
C SER A 417 -10.86 29.68 30.54
N LEU A 418 -10.69 28.39 30.84
CA LEU A 418 -11.02 27.79 32.13
C LEU A 418 -10.13 28.35 33.26
N GLN A 419 -8.83 28.51 33.02
CA GLN A 419 -7.92 29.13 33.99
C GLN A 419 -8.28 30.58 34.26
N ASN A 420 -8.63 31.35 33.22
CA ASN A 420 -9.08 32.73 33.38
C ASN A 420 -10.35 32.80 34.23
N LEU A 421 -11.33 31.91 33.99
CA LEU A 421 -12.56 31.86 34.78
C LEU A 421 -12.31 31.39 36.23
N ALA A 422 -11.40 30.44 36.44
CA ALA A 422 -11.03 29.95 37.76
C ALA A 422 -10.33 31.04 38.61
N ARG A 423 -9.54 31.91 37.98
CA ARG A 423 -8.86 33.05 38.63
C ARG A 423 -9.78 34.21 39.00
N MET A 424 -10.99 34.28 38.43
CA MET A 424 -11.98 35.29 38.81
C MET A 424 -12.45 35.07 40.26
N SER A 425 -12.85 36.15 40.93
CA SER A 425 -13.55 36.02 42.21
C SER A 425 -14.86 35.25 42.00
N GLU A 426 -15.31 34.51 43.01
CA GLU A 426 -16.53 33.70 42.91
C GLU A 426 -17.76 34.54 42.50
N SER A 427 -17.84 35.78 42.98
CA SER A 427 -18.91 36.71 42.63
C SER A 427 -18.89 37.13 41.16
N GLU A 428 -17.71 37.44 40.61
CA GLU A 428 -17.57 37.84 39.20
C GLU A 428 -17.80 36.66 38.26
N ARG A 429 -17.24 35.49 38.61
CA ARG A 429 -17.46 34.24 37.88
C ARG A 429 -18.94 33.89 37.79
N ASN A 430 -19.66 33.91 38.91
CA ASN A 430 -21.08 33.57 38.94
C ASN A 430 -21.92 34.57 38.13
N ALA A 431 -21.59 35.87 38.17
CA ALA A 431 -22.28 36.88 37.37
C ALA A 431 -22.08 36.68 35.85
N LEU A 432 -20.89 36.24 35.42
CA LEU A 432 -20.62 35.91 34.02
C LEU A 432 -21.37 34.65 33.59
N ILE A 433 -21.36 33.60 34.41
CA ILE A 433 -22.10 32.36 34.16
C ILE A 433 -23.61 32.63 34.05
N ASP A 434 -24.17 33.47 34.93
CA ASP A 434 -25.58 33.87 34.86
C ASP A 434 -25.92 34.58 33.53
N LYS A 435 -24.98 35.36 32.99
CA LYS A 435 -25.14 35.99 31.68
C LYS A 435 -25.15 34.97 30.55
N TRP A 436 -24.32 33.92 30.62
CA TRP A 436 -24.33 32.83 29.64
C TRP A 436 -25.62 32.02 29.72
N ILE A 437 -26.10 31.68 30.93
CA ILE A 437 -27.38 31.02 31.14
C ILE A 437 -28.53 31.87 30.56
N ALA A 438 -28.51 33.18 30.75
CA ALA A 438 -29.51 34.08 30.18
C ALA A 438 -29.48 34.11 28.64
N LEU A 439 -28.28 34.05 28.04
CA LEU A 439 -28.10 33.97 26.60
C LEU A 439 -28.57 32.63 26.03
N GLU A 440 -28.29 31.52 26.71
CA GLU A 440 -28.72 30.19 26.26
C GLU A 440 -30.26 30.07 26.32
N ARG A 441 -30.87 30.56 27.41
CA ARG A 441 -32.34 30.70 27.49
C ARG A 441 -32.92 31.59 26.39
N GLN A 442 -32.16 32.57 25.89
CA GLN A 442 -32.60 33.39 24.77
C GLN A 442 -32.50 32.65 23.45
N LYS A 443 -31.38 31.94 23.19
CA LYS A 443 -31.21 31.10 22.01
C LYS A 443 -32.29 30.04 21.90
N GLU A 444 -32.61 29.38 23.01
CA GLU A 444 -33.68 28.36 23.04
C GLU A 444 -35.03 28.98 22.67
N ARG A 445 -35.37 30.14 23.24
CA ARG A 445 -36.59 30.89 22.86
C ARG A 445 -36.61 31.30 21.39
N ASP A 446 -35.48 31.78 20.86
CA ASP A 446 -35.37 32.20 19.47
C ASP A 446 -35.47 31.00 18.52
N ALA A 447 -34.84 29.88 18.86
CA ALA A 447 -34.94 28.61 18.13
C ALA A 447 -36.37 28.04 18.18
N GLU A 448 -37.03 28.11 19.33
CA GLU A 448 -38.43 27.71 19.50
C GLU A 448 -39.36 28.62 18.68
N MET A 449 -39.11 29.93 18.65
CA MET A 449 -39.82 30.86 17.76
C MET A 449 -39.58 30.55 16.27
N LEU A 450 -38.35 30.24 15.87
CA LEU A 450 -38.01 29.87 14.49
C LEU A 450 -38.64 28.53 14.09
N ALA A 451 -38.62 27.54 14.98
CA ALA A 451 -39.28 26.25 14.82
C ALA A 451 -40.81 26.41 14.76
N ASN A 452 -41.39 27.27 15.60
CA ASN A 452 -42.81 27.64 15.51
C ASN A 452 -43.12 28.38 14.21
N GLN A 453 -42.23 29.21 13.68
CA GLN A 453 -42.39 29.90 12.41
C GLN A 453 -42.33 28.91 11.22
N GLN A 454 -41.39 27.97 11.25
CA GLN A 454 -41.26 26.88 10.27
C GLN A 454 -42.42 25.87 10.35
N SER A 455 -42.93 25.60 11.56
CA SER A 455 -44.12 24.78 11.82
C SER A 455 -45.40 25.48 11.37
N MET A 456 -45.54 26.79 11.59
CA MET A 456 -46.62 27.62 11.06
C MET A 456 -46.58 27.67 9.53
N GLN A 457 -45.39 27.74 8.92
CA GLN A 457 -45.22 27.69 7.47
C GLN A 457 -45.58 26.30 6.91
N SER A 458 -45.16 25.22 7.58
CA SER A 458 -45.54 23.84 7.23
C SER A 458 -47.04 23.55 7.44
N ASN A 459 -47.66 24.12 8.48
CA ASN A 459 -49.11 24.05 8.72
C ASN A 459 -49.90 24.90 7.72
N TYR A 460 -49.35 26.01 7.22
CA TYR A 460 -49.93 26.78 6.11
C TYR A 460 -49.91 25.99 4.79
N TYR A 461 -48.85 25.20 4.55
CA TYR A 461 -48.78 24.27 3.41
C TYR A 461 -49.71 23.06 3.58
N ARG A 462 -49.82 22.44 4.78
CA ARG A 462 -50.80 21.37 5.08
C ARG A 462 -52.26 21.85 5.01
N ALA A 463 -52.56 23.07 5.43
CA ALA A 463 -53.88 23.67 5.34
C ALA A 463 -54.30 23.93 3.87
N ASN A 464 -53.34 24.18 2.99
CA ASN A 464 -53.59 24.26 1.54
C ASN A 464 -53.75 22.88 0.88
N GLU A 465 -53.19 21.81 1.45
CA GLU A 465 -53.37 20.43 0.99
C GLU A 465 -54.80 19.92 1.23
N TYR A 466 -55.41 20.30 2.37
CA TYR A 466 -56.83 20.03 2.66
C TYR A 466 -57.81 20.81 1.76
N ARG A 467 -57.34 21.88 1.10
CA ARG A 467 -58.15 22.72 0.21
C ARG A 467 -58.14 22.23 -1.26
N LEU A 468 -57.29 21.25 -1.58
CA LEU A 468 -57.14 20.66 -2.93
C LEU A 468 -57.82 19.27 -3.08
N GLY A 469 -58.64 18.85 -2.13
CA GLY A 469 -59.71 17.87 -2.39
C GLY A 469 -59.28 16.42 -2.63
N LEU A 470 -58.31 15.90 -1.87
CA LEU A 470 -57.91 14.47 -1.90
C LEU A 470 -58.47 13.64 -0.73
N GLY A 471 -59.46 14.16 -0.01
CA GLY A 471 -60.11 13.48 1.11
C GLY A 471 -61.38 12.72 0.75
N ARG A 472 -61.38 11.88 -0.30
CA ARG A 472 -62.42 10.84 -0.51
C ARG A 472 -61.90 9.66 -1.34
N ALA A 473 -61.54 8.58 -0.67
CA ALA A 473 -61.74 7.22 -1.15
C ALA A 473 -61.85 6.28 0.05
N ASP A 474 -62.89 5.46 0.01
CA ASP A 474 -63.40 4.53 1.02
C ASP A 474 -62.41 3.46 1.50
N GLU A 475 -62.73 2.98 2.70
CA GLU A 475 -62.47 1.69 3.32
C GLU A 475 -61.83 0.60 2.44
N GLY A 476 -60.62 0.21 2.85
CA GLY A 476 -59.92 -0.98 2.37
C GLY A 476 -58.59 -1.15 3.10
N GLY A 477 -58.66 -1.58 4.37
CA GLY A 477 -57.51 -1.68 5.26
C GLY A 477 -56.39 -2.60 4.75
N GLY A 478 -55.25 -2.01 4.44
CA GLY A 478 -53.95 -2.67 4.33
C GLY A 478 -52.92 -1.85 5.11
N TRP A 479 -52.09 -2.53 5.91
CA TRP A 479 -51.02 -1.91 6.69
C TRP A 479 -50.17 -0.96 5.83
N TYR A 480 -49.80 0.21 6.37
CA TYR A 480 -49.20 1.36 5.66
C TYR A 480 -48.09 0.99 4.67
N PHE A 481 -47.28 -0.02 4.98
CA PHE A 481 -46.16 -0.46 4.13
C PHE A 481 -46.54 -1.33 2.93
N TYR A 482 -47.80 -1.77 2.81
CA TYR A 482 -48.26 -2.57 1.67
C TYR A 482 -48.79 -1.74 0.51
N ASN A 483 -48.86 -0.42 0.65
CA ASN A 483 -49.19 0.47 -0.46
C ASN A 483 -47.91 1.21 -0.92
N PRO A 484 -47.34 0.83 -2.08
CA PRO A 484 -46.08 1.38 -2.59
C PRO A 484 -46.10 2.90 -2.81
N GLN A 485 -47.27 3.49 -3.06
CA GLN A 485 -47.38 4.95 -3.25
C GLN A 485 -47.24 5.70 -1.93
N THR A 486 -47.86 5.20 -0.85
CA THR A 486 -47.67 5.74 0.51
C THR A 486 -46.27 5.47 1.06
N VAL A 487 -45.65 4.34 0.73
CA VAL A 487 -44.26 4.08 1.11
C VAL A 487 -43.30 5.01 0.37
N SER A 488 -43.50 5.22 -0.93
CA SER A 488 -42.69 6.16 -1.71
C SER A 488 -42.83 7.59 -1.17
N TYR A 489 -44.06 8.03 -0.91
CA TYR A 489 -44.31 9.36 -0.35
C TYR A 489 -43.76 9.50 1.08
N GLY A 490 -43.97 8.48 1.92
CA GLY A 490 -43.43 8.40 3.28
C GLY A 490 -41.91 8.40 3.31
N ARG A 491 -41.25 7.75 2.35
CA ARG A 491 -39.79 7.76 2.18
C ARG A 491 -39.29 9.15 1.81
N THR A 492 -39.95 9.82 0.87
CA THR A 492 -39.59 11.20 0.49
C THR A 492 -39.79 12.17 1.65
N GLN A 493 -40.90 12.04 2.40
CA GLN A 493 -41.17 12.84 3.60
C GLN A 493 -40.16 12.57 4.73
N PHE A 494 -39.81 11.31 4.94
CA PHE A 494 -38.80 10.90 5.91
C PHE A 494 -37.42 11.47 5.56
N GLN A 495 -37.01 11.40 4.29
CA GLN A 495 -35.75 11.99 3.82
C GLN A 495 -35.76 13.52 3.86
N GLN A 496 -36.91 14.16 3.66
CA GLN A 496 -37.03 15.62 3.81
C GLN A 496 -36.94 16.07 5.26
N LEU A 497 -37.52 15.33 6.21
CA LEU A 497 -37.51 15.66 7.63
C LEU A 497 -36.21 15.25 8.33
N TRP A 498 -35.61 14.14 7.91
CA TRP A 498 -34.51 13.50 8.64
C TRP A 498 -33.24 13.29 7.81
N GLY A 499 -33.24 13.55 6.49
CA GLY A 499 -32.11 13.25 5.61
C GLY A 499 -31.93 11.75 5.33
N ARG A 500 -30.79 11.36 4.73
CA ARG A 500 -30.40 9.95 4.59
C ARG A 500 -29.72 9.48 5.87
N ARG A 501 -30.52 8.95 6.81
CA ARG A 501 -30.02 8.36 8.05
C ARG A 501 -29.56 6.93 7.80
N LYS A 502 -28.43 6.54 8.38
CA LYS A 502 -27.94 5.16 8.38
C LYS A 502 -28.92 4.29 9.17
N LEU A 503 -29.06 3.02 8.79
CA LEU A 503 -29.89 2.07 9.53
C LEU A 503 -29.11 1.62 10.77
N GLU A 504 -29.33 2.31 11.87
CA GLU A 504 -28.69 2.13 13.16
C GLU A 504 -29.67 2.53 14.26
N ASP A 505 -29.44 2.06 15.49
CA ASP A 505 -30.32 2.37 16.61
C ASP A 505 -30.25 3.87 16.98
N ASP A 506 -31.33 4.38 17.59
CA ASP A 506 -31.49 5.79 17.96
C ASP A 506 -31.33 6.83 16.81
N TRP A 507 -31.52 6.41 15.55
CA TRP A 507 -31.33 7.26 14.35
C TRP A 507 -32.10 8.59 14.31
N ARG A 508 -33.08 8.81 15.21
CA ARG A 508 -33.91 10.02 15.31
C ARG A 508 -33.30 11.15 16.17
N ARG A 509 -32.17 10.94 16.86
CA ARG A 509 -31.56 11.96 17.74
C ARG A 509 -30.72 12.96 16.92
N GLN A 510 -30.96 14.26 17.12
CA GLN A 510 -30.30 15.36 16.36
C GLN A 510 -28.87 15.65 16.86
N ASN A 511 -28.57 15.28 18.11
CA ASN A 511 -27.23 15.17 18.68
C ASN A 511 -27.05 13.72 19.14
N LYS A 512 -26.06 13.01 18.57
CA LYS A 512 -25.60 11.71 19.08
C LYS A 512 -24.46 11.84 20.11
N GLY A 513 -23.99 13.06 20.40
CA GLY A 513 -22.96 13.33 21.41
C GLY A 513 -23.44 13.28 22.87
N THR A 514 -24.37 12.38 23.20
CA THR A 514 -24.67 12.04 24.59
C THR A 514 -25.08 10.58 24.58
N PHE A 515 -24.15 9.75 25.08
CA PHE A 515 -24.21 8.29 25.23
C PHE A 515 -25.63 7.76 25.43
N SER A 516 -25.96 6.67 24.75
CA SER A 516 -27.24 5.98 24.93
C SER A 516 -27.38 5.49 26.37
N ASP A 517 -28.60 5.50 26.94
CA ASP A 517 -28.86 4.98 28.30
C ASP A 517 -28.52 3.48 28.42
N GLU A 518 -28.40 2.75 27.31
CA GLU A 518 -27.93 1.36 27.26
C GLU A 518 -26.39 1.28 27.35
N GLU A 519 -25.64 2.15 26.69
CA GLU A 519 -24.18 2.26 26.88
C GLU A 519 -23.81 2.83 28.25
N LEU A 520 -24.65 3.69 28.83
CA LEU A 520 -24.52 4.15 30.23
C LEU A 520 -24.83 3.04 31.24
N GLY A 521 -25.66 2.06 30.87
CA GLY A 521 -25.95 0.86 31.67
C GLY A 521 -24.75 -0.07 31.76
N ASP A 522 -24.08 -0.33 30.64
CA ASP A 522 -22.89 -1.20 30.58
C ASP A 522 -21.63 -0.50 31.14
N PHE A 523 -21.54 0.84 31.06
CA PHE A 523 -20.46 1.60 31.69
C PHE A 523 -20.65 1.75 33.22
N ALA A 524 -21.90 1.76 33.70
CA ALA A 524 -22.22 1.83 35.13
C ALA A 524 -22.01 0.51 35.89
N GLU A 525 -21.88 -0.63 35.19
CA GLU A 525 -21.57 -1.93 35.80
C GLU A 525 -20.06 -2.20 35.94
N LEU A 526 -19.20 -1.49 35.19
CA LEU A 526 -17.75 -1.70 35.18
C LEU A 526 -16.93 -0.64 35.95
N VAL A 527 -17.57 0.45 36.34
CA VAL A 527 -17.05 1.41 37.32
C VAL A 527 -17.79 1.18 38.62
N ASP A 528 -17.08 1.05 39.74
CA ASP A 528 -17.69 1.14 41.06
C ASP A 528 -18.58 2.40 41.07
N SER A 529 -19.90 2.21 41.07
CA SER A 529 -20.89 3.28 40.91
C SER A 529 -20.80 4.34 42.02
N SER A 530 -19.94 4.10 43.03
CA SER A 530 -19.56 5.05 44.06
C SER A 530 -18.48 6.08 43.66
N LEU A 531 -17.85 5.96 42.47
CA LEU A 531 -16.77 6.85 41.99
C LEU A 531 -17.12 7.72 40.76
N MET A 532 -18.22 7.45 40.04
CA MET A 532 -18.71 8.35 38.99
C MET A 532 -19.47 9.52 39.62
N VAL A 533 -18.89 10.72 39.58
CA VAL A 533 -19.61 11.95 39.92
C VAL A 533 -20.58 12.24 38.77
N PRO A 534 -21.90 12.33 39.00
CA PRO A 534 -22.86 12.70 37.97
C PRO A 534 -22.48 14.07 37.38
N ARG A 535 -22.19 14.12 36.08
CA ARG A 535 -21.87 15.39 35.39
C ARG A 535 -23.16 16.13 35.10
N GLU A 536 -23.13 17.44 35.25
CA GLU A 536 -24.27 18.27 34.89
C GLU A 536 -24.23 18.54 33.38
N THR A 537 -25.30 18.19 32.67
CA THR A 537 -25.42 18.35 31.22
C THR A 537 -26.34 19.49 30.82
N ASP A 538 -27.09 20.05 31.77
CA ASP A 538 -28.02 21.15 31.55
C ASP A 538 -27.28 22.51 31.53
N PRO A 539 -27.13 23.16 30.36
CA PRO A 539 -26.45 24.46 30.26
C PRO A 539 -27.24 25.60 30.90
N MET A 540 -28.46 25.37 31.41
CA MET A 540 -29.22 26.37 32.18
C MET A 540 -28.85 26.38 33.66
N LYS A 541 -28.01 25.45 34.12
CA LYS A 541 -27.51 25.38 35.49
C LYS A 541 -26.07 25.87 35.59
N ARG A 542 -25.69 26.38 36.76
CA ARG A 542 -24.35 26.94 36.97
C ARG A 542 -23.29 25.85 37.03
N GLU A 543 -23.66 24.72 37.60
CA GLU A 543 -22.85 23.52 37.80
C GLU A 543 -22.26 23.01 36.48
N TYR A 544 -23.01 23.15 35.38
CA TYR A 544 -22.56 22.85 34.02
C TYR A 544 -21.25 23.59 33.66
N TYR A 545 -21.16 24.87 34.01
CA TYR A 545 -20.01 25.73 33.68
C TYR A 545 -18.90 25.69 34.73
N THR A 546 -19.17 25.19 35.94
CA THR A 546 -18.19 25.18 37.03
C THR A 546 -17.49 23.84 37.24
N GLN A 547 -18.06 22.74 36.75
CA GLN A 547 -17.58 21.38 37.03
C GLN A 547 -16.15 21.08 36.55
N ASP A 548 -15.69 21.76 35.48
CA ASP A 548 -14.35 21.55 34.88
C ASP A 548 -13.35 22.65 35.25
N LEU A 549 -13.71 23.55 36.18
CA LEU A 549 -12.84 24.69 36.51
C LEU A 549 -11.67 24.27 37.40
N PRO A 550 -10.42 24.64 37.03
CA PRO A 550 -9.25 24.34 37.85
C PRO A 550 -9.14 25.31 39.03
N VAL A 551 -10.05 25.21 40.00
CA VAL A 551 -10.13 26.13 41.16
C VAL A 551 -9.18 25.79 42.31
N THR A 552 -8.51 24.63 42.26
CA THR A 552 -7.49 24.21 43.24
C THR A 552 -6.11 24.20 42.61
N ASP A 553 -5.06 24.35 43.42
CA ASP A 553 -3.68 24.35 42.93
C ASP A 553 -3.33 23.06 42.16
N SER A 554 -3.85 21.91 42.60
CA SER A 554 -3.64 20.62 41.92
C SER A 554 -4.34 20.56 40.56
N LEU A 555 -5.59 21.03 40.45
CA LEU A 555 -6.29 21.07 39.17
C LEU A 555 -5.70 22.11 38.22
N MET A 556 -5.18 23.22 38.78
CA MET A 556 -4.45 24.24 38.03
C MET A 556 -3.14 23.69 37.44
N ALA A 557 -2.41 22.88 38.21
CA ALA A 557 -1.21 22.20 37.70
C ALA A 557 -1.53 21.25 36.53
N ILE A 558 -2.59 20.43 36.65
CA ILE A 558 -3.05 19.55 35.56
C ILE A 558 -3.44 20.35 34.31
N SER A 559 -4.15 21.48 34.49
CA SER A 559 -4.51 22.38 33.39
C SER A 559 -3.25 22.95 32.69
N HIS A 560 -2.23 23.35 33.47
CA HIS A 560 -0.95 23.79 32.93
C HIS A 560 -0.20 22.68 32.16
N ASP A 561 -0.23 21.44 32.66
CA ASP A 561 0.35 20.29 31.96
C ASP A 561 -0.34 20.06 30.59
N LYS A 562 -1.68 20.12 30.54
CA LYS A 562 -2.43 20.00 29.28
C LYS A 562 -2.03 21.08 28.26
N ILE A 563 -1.88 22.33 28.69
CA ILE A 563 -1.44 23.42 27.80
C ILE A 563 0.01 23.19 27.33
N ARG A 564 0.90 22.77 28.23
CA ARG A 564 2.31 22.49 27.90
C ARG A 564 2.40 21.42 26.80
N ASP A 565 1.71 20.31 26.99
CA ASP A 565 1.74 19.17 26.08
C ASP A 565 1.10 19.55 24.72
N ALA A 566 -0.03 20.27 24.75
CA ALA A 566 -0.70 20.73 23.55
C ALA A 566 0.13 21.73 22.72
N LEU A 567 0.82 22.68 23.37
CA LEU A 567 1.71 23.62 22.67
C LEU A 567 2.91 22.91 22.03
N TYR A 568 3.50 21.93 22.73
CA TYR A 568 4.60 21.14 22.18
C TYR A 568 4.14 20.35 20.95
N ASN A 569 3.01 19.65 21.06
CA ASN A 569 2.44 18.85 19.97
C ASN A 569 2.04 19.73 18.77
N ALA A 570 1.39 20.86 19.00
CA ALA A 570 1.07 21.82 17.94
C ALA A 570 2.33 22.30 17.22
N GLY A 571 3.39 22.62 17.95
CA GLY A 571 4.69 22.98 17.36
C GLY A 571 5.26 21.86 16.47
N LYS A 572 5.17 20.60 16.90
CA LYS A 572 5.62 19.45 16.09
C LYS A 572 4.77 19.28 14.84
N ILE A 573 3.44 19.32 14.96
CA ILE A 573 2.50 19.16 13.85
C ILE A 573 2.70 20.27 12.80
N PHE A 574 2.83 21.53 13.23
CA PHE A 574 3.14 22.64 12.32
C PHE A 574 4.43 22.40 11.51
N LYS A 575 5.45 21.82 12.13
CA LYS A 575 6.72 21.50 11.48
C LYS A 575 6.61 20.31 10.53
N SER A 576 6.08 19.17 10.99
CA SER A 576 6.12 17.91 10.25
C SER A 576 5.03 17.78 9.19
N ASP A 577 3.81 18.19 9.52
CA ASP A 577 2.64 17.89 8.70
C ASP A 577 2.34 19.02 7.72
N PHE A 578 2.67 20.26 8.11
CA PHE A 578 2.32 21.46 7.35
C PHE A 578 3.51 22.27 6.84
N ASN A 579 4.72 21.96 7.29
CA ASN A 579 5.92 22.75 7.02
C ASN A 579 5.74 24.27 7.32
N ASP A 580 4.85 24.61 8.27
CA ASP A 580 4.61 25.97 8.74
C ASP A 580 5.59 26.30 9.86
N TYR A 581 6.86 26.44 9.47
CA TYR A 581 7.97 26.71 10.38
C TYR A 581 7.77 27.96 11.25
N PRO A 582 7.22 29.09 10.73
CA PRO A 582 6.90 30.25 11.57
C PRO A 582 5.93 29.90 12.71
N ARG A 583 4.85 29.17 12.43
CA ARG A 583 3.88 28.75 13.47
C ARG A 583 4.47 27.75 14.45
N SER A 584 5.30 26.84 13.96
CA SER A 584 6.04 25.89 14.79
C SER A 584 6.95 26.62 15.79
N ALA A 585 7.72 27.62 15.32
CA ALA A 585 8.54 28.47 16.17
C ALA A 585 7.69 29.24 17.19
N GLU A 586 6.58 29.86 16.77
CA GLU A 586 5.65 30.56 17.67
C GLU A 586 5.15 29.65 18.80
N ALA A 587 4.77 28.41 18.49
CA ALA A 587 4.27 27.46 19.47
C ALA A 587 5.35 27.03 20.49
N PHE A 588 6.56 26.72 20.03
CA PHE A 588 7.67 26.37 20.93
C PHE A 588 8.17 27.55 21.77
N GLU A 589 8.17 28.76 21.21
CA GLU A 589 8.48 29.98 21.95
C GLU A 589 7.42 30.25 23.01
N ASP A 590 6.14 30.08 22.68
CA ASP A 590 5.05 30.23 23.65
C ASP A 590 5.14 29.20 24.78
N LEU A 591 5.40 27.93 24.44
CA LEU A 591 5.68 26.87 25.41
C LEU A 591 6.80 27.24 26.38
N ASN A 592 7.96 27.64 25.87
CA ASN A 592 9.14 27.95 26.69
C ASN A 592 8.97 29.26 27.47
N ARG A 593 8.20 30.22 26.95
CA ARG A 593 7.86 31.46 27.64
C ARG A 593 6.90 31.23 28.80
N ARG A 594 5.85 30.41 28.60
CA ARG A 594 4.85 30.09 29.65
C ARG A 594 5.42 29.12 30.68
N TYR A 595 6.27 28.18 30.26
CA TYR A 595 6.82 27.12 31.11
C TYR A 595 8.36 27.02 30.96
N PRO A 596 9.14 27.91 31.61
CA PRO A 596 10.61 27.96 31.42
C PRO A 596 11.40 26.73 31.89
N ASN A 597 10.79 25.87 32.71
CA ASN A 597 11.37 24.63 33.22
C ASN A 597 10.45 23.44 32.88
N ASN A 598 10.13 23.29 31.60
CA ASN A 598 9.28 22.20 31.12
C ASN A 598 10.10 20.96 30.70
N ILE A 599 9.47 19.78 30.70
CA ILE A 599 10.11 18.51 30.34
C ILE A 599 10.60 18.45 28.88
N TYR A 600 10.00 19.26 28.00
CA TYR A 600 10.34 19.33 26.58
C TYR A 600 11.40 20.38 26.26
N LEU A 601 11.94 21.11 27.25
CA LEU A 601 12.73 22.31 27.01
C LEU A 601 13.92 22.08 26.07
N LEU A 602 14.72 21.02 26.31
CA LEU A 602 15.86 20.70 25.45
C LEU A 602 15.42 20.35 24.02
N SER A 603 14.37 19.53 23.88
CA SER A 603 13.82 19.14 22.58
C SER A 603 13.22 20.34 21.84
N ALA A 604 12.48 21.21 22.53
CA ALA A 604 11.89 22.42 21.97
C ALA A 604 12.97 23.43 21.56
N LEU A 605 14.07 23.56 22.31
CA LEU A 605 15.21 24.40 21.92
C LEU A 605 15.91 23.86 20.66
N PHE A 606 16.06 22.53 20.54
CA PHE A 606 16.61 21.91 19.34
C PHE A 606 15.68 22.06 18.13
N ASP A 607 14.37 21.83 18.33
CA ASP A 607 13.37 22.05 17.28
C ASP A 607 13.34 23.54 16.86
N LEU A 608 13.52 24.49 17.79
CA LEU A 608 13.66 25.93 17.51
C LEU A 608 14.91 26.27 16.69
N TYR A 609 16.05 25.66 17.01
CA TYR A 609 17.26 25.75 16.18
C TYR A 609 16.97 25.27 14.75
N ASP A 610 16.38 24.09 14.62
CA ASP A 610 16.14 23.43 13.33
C ASP A 610 15.13 24.21 12.46
N VAL A 611 13.99 24.63 13.01
CA VAL A 611 13.01 25.42 12.24
C VAL A 611 13.57 26.79 11.82
N HIS A 612 14.46 27.40 12.61
CA HIS A 612 15.11 28.64 12.20
C HIS A 612 16.18 28.44 11.13
N GLU A 613 16.89 27.30 11.11
CA GLU A 613 17.74 26.91 9.98
C GLU A 613 16.90 26.70 8.71
N LEU A 614 15.79 25.97 8.79
CA LEU A 614 14.86 25.74 7.67
C LEU A 614 14.26 27.05 7.12
N MET A 615 14.04 28.04 7.98
CA MET A 615 13.61 29.39 7.60
C MET A 615 14.75 30.29 7.07
N GLY A 616 16.01 29.84 7.12
CA GLY A 616 17.19 30.62 6.74
C GLY A 616 17.56 31.73 7.74
N ASN A 617 17.00 31.74 8.95
CA ASN A 617 17.25 32.74 9.98
C ASN A 617 18.43 32.33 10.88
N ARG A 618 19.64 32.44 10.33
CA ARG A 618 20.89 31.99 10.98
C ARG A 618 21.14 32.62 12.34
N ASP A 619 20.82 33.91 12.53
CA ASP A 619 21.05 34.58 13.81
C ASP A 619 20.23 33.94 14.95
N ARG A 620 18.98 33.59 14.67
CA ARG A 620 18.11 32.89 15.64
C ARG A 620 18.52 31.44 15.84
N ALA A 621 18.89 30.74 14.78
CA ALA A 621 19.42 29.39 14.89
C ALA A 621 20.68 29.34 15.77
N LEU A 622 21.64 30.24 15.54
CA LEU A 622 22.85 30.35 16.35
C LEU A 622 22.55 30.67 17.81
N TYR A 623 21.58 31.56 18.07
CA TYR A 623 21.12 31.85 19.43
C TYR A 623 20.66 30.58 20.17
N TYR A 624 19.81 29.77 19.55
CA TYR A 624 19.31 28.53 20.17
C TYR A 624 20.39 27.44 20.26
N ARG A 625 21.26 27.33 19.24
CA ARG A 625 22.44 26.46 19.28
C ARG A 625 23.33 26.77 20.48
N ASP A 626 23.68 28.04 20.66
CA ASP A 626 24.57 28.47 21.74
C ASP A 626 23.92 28.25 23.11
N MET A 627 22.60 28.43 23.23
CA MET A 627 21.86 28.05 24.44
C MET A 627 21.95 26.54 24.75
N ILE A 628 21.81 25.67 23.75
CA ILE A 628 21.91 24.21 23.92
C ILE A 628 23.33 23.84 24.37
N VAL A 629 24.35 24.35 23.68
CA VAL A 629 25.75 24.07 23.97
C VAL A 629 26.16 24.56 25.36
N GLN A 630 25.71 25.75 25.78
CA GLN A 630 26.07 26.30 27.08
C GLN A 630 25.31 25.66 28.25
N ARG A 631 24.02 25.36 28.08
CA ARG A 631 23.16 24.85 29.17
C ARG A 631 23.16 23.32 29.27
N TYR A 632 23.44 22.63 28.18
CA TYR A 632 23.42 21.16 28.08
C TYR A 632 24.65 20.59 27.35
N PRO A 633 25.89 20.94 27.76
CA PRO A 633 27.12 20.59 27.02
C PRO A 633 27.35 19.09 26.84
N GLU A 634 26.89 18.26 27.78
CA GLU A 634 27.02 16.80 27.74
C GLU A 634 25.90 16.11 26.94
N SER A 635 24.93 16.88 26.42
CA SER A 635 23.83 16.30 25.65
C SER A 635 24.27 15.93 24.22
N ASN A 636 23.71 14.85 23.68
CA ASN A 636 23.95 14.45 22.29
C ASN A 636 23.59 15.56 21.30
N TYR A 637 22.57 16.38 21.60
CA TYR A 637 22.23 17.57 20.82
C TYR A 637 23.38 18.58 20.81
N ALA A 638 23.96 18.92 21.97
CA ALA A 638 25.10 19.83 22.03
C ALA A 638 26.34 19.27 21.32
N GLN A 639 26.63 17.99 21.49
CA GLN A 639 27.76 17.32 20.85
C GLN A 639 27.63 17.29 19.32
N TYR A 640 26.43 17.01 18.81
CA TYR A 640 26.10 17.10 17.39
C TYR A 640 26.22 18.52 16.84
N LEU A 641 25.74 19.52 17.58
CA LEU A 641 25.83 20.93 17.17
C LEU A 641 27.26 21.48 17.15
N LEU A 642 28.16 20.89 17.94
CA LEU A 642 29.60 21.21 17.96
C LEU A 642 30.37 20.42 16.89
N ASN A 643 30.02 19.15 16.68
CA ASN A 643 30.60 18.26 15.69
C ASN A 643 29.49 17.54 14.90
N PRO A 644 29.22 17.94 13.65
CA PRO A 644 28.23 17.27 12.79
C PRO A 644 28.51 15.78 12.54
N ASN A 645 29.78 15.36 12.66
CA ASN A 645 30.20 13.95 12.53
C ASN A 645 30.16 13.19 13.86
N PHE A 646 29.71 13.81 14.96
CA PHE A 646 29.74 13.22 16.30
C PHE A 646 29.14 11.80 16.34
N PHE A 647 27.97 11.59 15.73
CA PHE A 647 27.33 10.27 15.70
C PHE A 647 28.12 9.27 14.82
N THR A 648 28.68 9.71 13.70
CA THR A 648 29.53 8.89 12.83
C THR A 648 30.83 8.48 13.52
N GLU A 649 31.49 9.40 14.22
CA GLU A 649 32.72 9.14 14.99
C GLU A 649 32.45 8.25 16.20
N MET A 650 31.32 8.47 16.89
CA MET A 650 30.87 7.62 17.99
C MET A 650 30.60 6.19 17.51
N GLN A 651 29.98 6.02 16.34
CA GLN A 651 29.75 4.72 15.72
C GLN A 651 31.08 4.04 15.33
N GLN A 652 31.99 4.74 14.64
CA GLN A 652 33.30 4.20 14.25
C GLN A 652 34.15 3.78 15.47
N LYS A 653 34.06 4.54 16.57
CA LYS A 653 34.72 4.22 17.83
C LYS A 653 34.16 2.92 18.43
N GLN A 654 32.83 2.77 18.42
CA GLN A 654 32.15 1.57 18.89
C GLN A 654 32.47 0.34 18.03
N GLU A 655 32.44 0.47 16.70
CA GLU A 655 32.81 -0.61 15.77
C GLU A 655 34.27 -1.04 15.93
N THR A 656 35.17 -0.07 16.13
CA THR A 656 36.60 -0.35 16.40
C THR A 656 36.77 -1.09 17.73
N LEU A 657 36.07 -0.67 18.78
CA LEU A 657 36.05 -1.33 20.08
C LEU A 657 35.53 -2.77 19.99
N ASN A 658 34.42 -2.97 19.29
CA ASN A 658 33.84 -4.29 19.06
C ASN A 658 34.82 -5.19 18.33
N ARG A 659 35.40 -4.75 17.21
CA ARG A 659 36.40 -5.52 16.45
C ARG A 659 37.62 -5.90 17.30
N LEU A 660 38.18 -4.96 18.07
CA LEU A 660 39.30 -5.24 18.97
C LEU A 660 38.93 -6.24 20.06
N TYR A 661 37.70 -6.19 20.57
CA TYR A 661 37.20 -7.14 21.55
C TYR A 661 36.99 -8.54 20.95
N GLN A 662 36.52 -8.64 19.70
CA GLN A 662 36.45 -9.90 18.97
C GLN A 662 37.84 -10.52 18.76
N ASP A 663 38.82 -9.71 18.35
CA ASP A 663 40.20 -10.14 18.19
C ASP A 663 40.80 -10.63 19.53
N ALA A 664 40.52 -9.89 20.62
CA ALA A 664 40.94 -10.26 21.98
C ALA A 664 40.33 -11.58 22.42
N PHE A 665 39.05 -11.77 22.17
CA PHE A 665 38.36 -13.00 22.49
C PHE A 665 38.84 -14.20 21.66
N ARG A 666 39.18 -13.98 20.37
CA ARG A 666 39.80 -15.01 19.52
C ARG A 666 41.19 -15.39 20.03
N ASP A 667 41.98 -14.42 20.46
CA ASP A 667 43.30 -14.66 21.06
C ASP A 667 43.19 -15.41 22.40
N TYR A 668 42.21 -15.03 23.23
CA TYR A 668 41.84 -15.77 24.44
C TYR A 668 41.51 -17.23 24.12
N LYS A 669 40.60 -17.48 23.15
CA LYS A 669 40.20 -18.84 22.77
C LYS A 669 41.32 -19.68 22.15
N ALA A 670 42.30 -19.04 21.52
CA ALA A 670 43.44 -19.71 20.93
C ALA A 670 44.63 -19.88 21.89
N GLY A 671 44.49 -19.46 23.16
CA GLY A 671 45.56 -19.49 24.16
C GLY A 671 46.69 -18.47 23.94
N ARG A 672 46.49 -17.47 23.07
CA ARG A 672 47.43 -16.38 22.78
C ARG A 672 47.33 -15.25 23.81
N TYR A 673 47.68 -15.56 25.06
CA TYR A 673 47.46 -14.65 26.19
C TYR A 673 48.39 -13.42 26.21
N THR A 674 49.52 -13.46 25.51
CA THR A 674 50.46 -12.33 25.45
C THR A 674 49.93 -11.22 24.54
N GLU A 675 49.40 -11.61 23.39
CA GLU A 675 48.77 -10.75 22.39
C GLU A 675 47.49 -10.09 22.94
N LEU A 676 46.67 -10.88 23.65
CA LEU A 676 45.47 -10.44 24.36
C LEU A 676 45.74 -9.28 25.34
N ARG A 677 46.86 -9.31 26.09
CA ARG A 677 47.18 -8.28 27.09
C ARG A 677 47.46 -6.91 26.46
N ASN A 678 48.15 -6.89 25.32
CA ASN A 678 48.40 -5.64 24.60
C ASN A 678 47.10 -5.08 24.04
N LEU A 679 46.25 -5.96 23.49
CA LEU A 679 44.98 -5.59 22.90
C LEU A 679 43.99 -5.03 23.93
N THR A 680 43.90 -5.65 25.11
CA THR A 680 43.06 -5.17 26.23
C THR A 680 43.50 -3.82 26.78
N SER A 681 44.80 -3.50 26.74
CA SER A 681 45.30 -2.17 27.13
C SER A 681 44.90 -1.09 26.13
N SER A 682 45.04 -1.36 24.83
CA SER A 682 44.61 -0.44 23.76
C SER A 682 43.10 -0.22 23.71
N MET A 683 42.30 -1.24 24.02
CA MET A 683 40.83 -1.09 24.10
C MET A 683 40.42 -0.10 25.18
N LYS A 684 41.10 -0.08 26.33
CA LYS A 684 40.77 0.86 27.43
C LYS A 684 41.04 2.32 27.08
N GLU A 685 42.04 2.59 26.25
CA GLU A 685 42.35 3.95 25.77
C GLU A 685 41.24 4.50 24.85
N LEU A 686 40.46 3.63 24.20
CA LEU A 686 39.29 4.00 23.39
C LEU A 686 38.05 4.31 24.24
N GLY A 687 38.12 4.27 25.57
CA GLY A 687 37.01 4.63 26.46
C GLY A 687 35.73 3.81 26.21
N PRO A 688 35.77 2.48 26.41
CA PRO A 688 34.59 1.62 26.33
C PRO A 688 33.56 1.98 27.39
N ASP A 689 32.29 1.66 27.14
CA ASP A 689 31.25 1.75 28.17
C ASP A 689 31.52 0.80 29.34
N SER A 690 30.75 0.94 30.42
CA SER A 690 30.94 0.14 31.63
C SER A 690 30.70 -1.35 31.43
N LEU A 691 29.88 -1.73 30.44
CA LEU A 691 29.55 -3.13 30.16
C LEU A 691 30.75 -3.81 29.49
N LEU A 692 31.23 -3.25 28.39
CA LEU A 692 32.36 -3.78 27.63
C LEU A 692 33.66 -3.72 28.44
N LEU A 693 33.87 -2.67 29.25
CA LEU A 693 35.02 -2.55 30.13
C LEU A 693 35.11 -3.72 31.12
N SER A 694 33.97 -4.13 31.70
CA SER A 694 33.92 -5.27 32.63
C SER A 694 34.25 -6.60 31.97
N LYS A 695 33.88 -6.78 30.69
CA LYS A 695 34.21 -7.97 29.89
C LYS A 695 35.70 -8.00 29.50
N ILE A 696 36.26 -6.85 29.10
CA ILE A 696 37.69 -6.67 28.79
C ILE A 696 38.55 -7.05 30.01
N ASP A 697 38.19 -6.55 31.20
CA ASP A 697 38.92 -6.81 32.43
C ASP A 697 38.82 -8.27 32.88
N PHE A 698 37.68 -8.92 32.62
CA PHE A 698 37.49 -10.33 32.95
C PHE A 698 38.41 -11.23 32.13
N ILE A 699 38.40 -11.09 30.81
CA ILE A 699 39.23 -11.90 29.91
C ILE A 699 40.72 -11.67 30.22
N ALA A 700 41.11 -10.44 30.56
CA ALA A 700 42.45 -10.14 31.04
C ALA A 700 42.80 -10.90 32.34
N ALA A 701 41.91 -10.89 33.35
CA ALA A 701 42.13 -11.60 34.62
C ALA A 701 42.21 -13.12 34.43
N VAL A 702 41.34 -13.72 33.60
CA VAL A 702 41.33 -15.16 33.32
C VAL A 702 42.58 -15.61 32.54
N SER A 703 43.09 -14.77 31.64
CA SER A 703 44.33 -15.05 30.91
C SER A 703 45.59 -15.06 31.79
N MET A 704 45.59 -14.28 32.88
CA MET A 704 46.67 -14.33 33.87
C MET A 704 46.70 -15.67 34.60
N GLY A 705 45.56 -16.33 34.78
CA GLY A 705 45.48 -17.66 35.39
C GLY A 705 46.23 -18.76 34.63
N ALA A 706 46.30 -18.65 33.31
CA ALA A 706 47.03 -19.58 32.46
C ALA A 706 48.55 -19.30 32.39
N THR A 707 48.98 -18.10 32.79
CA THR A 707 50.38 -17.63 32.63
C THR A 707 51.09 -17.38 33.96
N THR A 708 50.38 -17.46 35.09
CA THR A 708 50.90 -17.21 36.44
C THR A 708 50.62 -18.37 37.40
N ASN A 709 51.11 -18.27 38.63
CA ASN A 709 50.82 -19.28 39.66
C ASN A 709 49.41 -19.08 40.24
N MET A 710 48.85 -20.15 40.80
CA MET A 710 47.46 -20.21 41.28
C MET A 710 47.11 -19.12 42.30
N ARG A 711 48.05 -18.73 43.16
CA ARG A 711 47.83 -17.69 44.19
C ARG A 711 47.74 -16.30 43.58
N THR A 712 48.49 -16.01 42.52
CA THR A 712 48.37 -14.76 41.79
C THR A 712 47.02 -14.68 41.08
N PHE A 713 46.59 -15.77 40.45
CA PHE A 713 45.29 -15.85 39.79
C PHE A 713 44.11 -15.63 40.74
N GLU A 714 44.17 -16.25 41.92
CA GLU A 714 43.17 -16.07 42.98
C GLU A 714 42.98 -14.59 43.36
N ASN A 715 44.09 -13.85 43.54
CA ASN A 715 44.04 -12.44 43.90
C ASN A 715 43.48 -11.54 42.78
N GLU A 716 43.76 -11.86 41.52
CA GLU A 716 43.23 -11.12 40.37
C GLU A 716 41.71 -11.32 40.23
N LEU A 717 41.21 -12.54 40.44
CA LEU A 717 39.78 -12.81 40.48
C LEU A 717 39.08 -12.07 41.63
N ILE A 718 39.67 -12.06 42.83
CA ILE A 718 39.16 -11.27 43.97
C ILE A 718 39.09 -9.78 43.62
N THR A 719 40.11 -9.25 42.95
CA THR A 719 40.18 -7.84 42.54
C THR A 719 39.12 -7.53 41.48
N TYR A 720 38.95 -8.40 40.50
CA TYR A 720 37.92 -8.29 39.47
C TYR A 720 36.50 -8.26 40.07
N ILE A 721 36.18 -9.23 40.93
CA ILE A 721 34.86 -9.36 41.59
C ILE A 721 34.55 -8.12 42.43
N LYS A 722 35.56 -7.55 43.11
CA LYS A 722 35.41 -6.33 43.89
C LYS A 722 35.10 -5.10 43.02
N ASN A 723 35.74 -4.98 41.86
CA ASN A 723 35.57 -3.85 40.96
C ASN A 723 34.27 -3.94 40.15
N TYR A 724 33.79 -5.16 39.86
CA TYR A 724 32.63 -5.42 39.01
C TYR A 724 31.58 -6.35 39.66
N PRO A 725 31.02 -6.01 40.85
CA PRO A 725 30.18 -6.95 41.60
C PRO A 725 28.86 -7.35 40.90
N LYS A 726 28.41 -6.59 39.90
CA LYS A 726 27.17 -6.81 39.15
C LYS A 726 27.39 -7.15 37.66
N ALA A 727 28.63 -7.36 37.23
CA ALA A 727 28.90 -7.70 35.84
C ALA A 727 28.44 -9.14 35.52
N GLU A 728 28.04 -9.36 34.27
CA GLU A 728 27.60 -10.67 33.73
C GLU A 728 28.65 -11.78 33.97
N THR A 729 29.93 -11.43 33.92
CA THR A 729 31.09 -12.32 34.07
C THR A 729 31.46 -12.61 35.53
N THR A 730 30.85 -11.94 36.49
CA THR A 730 31.16 -12.07 37.93
C THR A 730 30.69 -13.38 38.57
N PRO A 731 29.52 -13.97 38.23
CA PRO A 731 29.16 -15.31 38.66
C PRO A 731 30.21 -16.36 38.28
N LEU A 732 30.69 -16.32 37.03
CA LEU A 732 31.73 -17.23 36.55
C LEU A 732 33.08 -16.99 37.27
N ALA A 733 33.44 -15.72 37.50
CA ALA A 733 34.63 -15.38 38.30
C ALA A 733 34.56 -15.98 39.72
N ASN A 734 33.39 -15.95 40.37
CA ASN A 734 33.17 -16.55 41.69
C ASN A 734 33.22 -18.08 41.65
N GLU A 735 32.68 -18.70 40.61
CA GLU A 735 32.75 -20.16 40.43
C GLU A 735 34.20 -20.61 40.28
N ILE A 736 34.97 -19.97 39.41
CA ILE A 736 36.40 -20.26 39.24
C ILE A 736 37.11 -20.08 40.59
N LEU A 737 36.90 -18.95 41.28
CA LEU A 737 37.52 -18.68 42.59
C LEU A 737 37.18 -19.76 43.64
N THR A 738 35.93 -20.23 43.68
CA THR A 738 35.49 -21.29 44.61
C THR A 738 36.21 -22.61 44.31
N LEU A 739 36.35 -22.96 43.04
CA LEU A 739 37.08 -24.17 42.61
C LEU A 739 38.59 -24.11 42.94
N ILE A 740 39.19 -22.91 42.95
CA ILE A 740 40.56 -22.69 43.43
C ILE A 740 40.63 -22.97 44.94
N GLN A 741 39.71 -22.42 45.71
CA GLN A 741 39.70 -22.47 47.17
C GLN A 741 39.40 -23.86 47.73
N ASP A 742 38.51 -24.62 47.08
CA ASP A 742 38.13 -25.97 47.47
C ASP A 742 39.16 -27.04 47.09
N SER A 743 40.28 -26.66 46.45
CA SER A 743 41.35 -27.56 45.98
C SER A 743 40.88 -28.67 45.02
N THR A 744 39.67 -28.56 44.48
CA THR A 744 39.08 -29.48 43.49
C THR A 744 39.65 -29.26 42.09
N LEU A 745 40.27 -28.10 41.86
CA LEU A 745 40.89 -27.71 40.61
C LEU A 745 42.42 -27.92 40.66
N ALA A 746 42.84 -29.18 40.56
CA ALA A 746 44.26 -29.55 40.71
C ALA A 746 45.13 -29.21 39.49
N ASP A 747 44.52 -28.92 38.33
CA ASP A 747 45.23 -28.73 37.07
C ASP A 747 44.40 -27.83 36.13
N TYR A 748 44.46 -26.51 36.32
CA TYR A 748 43.73 -25.51 35.52
C TYR A 748 43.97 -25.69 34.02
N GLN A 749 45.19 -26.11 33.65
CA GLN A 749 45.58 -26.39 32.27
C GLN A 749 44.76 -27.52 31.64
N LYS A 750 44.36 -28.56 32.40
CA LYS A 750 43.49 -29.63 31.87
C LYS A 750 42.07 -29.18 31.58
N LEU A 751 41.53 -28.21 32.32
CA LEU A 751 40.20 -27.66 32.05
C LEU A 751 40.20 -26.73 30.83
N VAL A 752 41.31 -26.03 30.61
CA VAL A 752 41.60 -25.29 29.37
C VAL A 752 41.72 -26.26 28.19
N ASP A 753 42.50 -27.35 28.33
CA ASP A 753 42.73 -28.36 27.28
C ASP A 753 41.47 -29.20 26.95
N LEU A 754 40.54 -29.35 27.91
CA LEU A 754 39.25 -30.02 27.73
C LEU A 754 38.17 -29.11 27.11
N GLY A 755 38.48 -27.83 26.84
CA GLY A 755 37.54 -26.85 26.27
C GLY A 755 36.54 -26.26 27.28
N TYR A 756 36.54 -26.69 28.53
CA TYR A 756 35.52 -26.37 29.54
C TYR A 756 35.38 -24.86 29.81
N LEU A 757 36.50 -24.12 29.86
CA LEU A 757 36.48 -22.65 30.05
C LEU A 757 36.22 -21.87 28.76
N HIS A 758 36.42 -22.50 27.59
CA HIS A 758 36.24 -21.88 26.27
C HIS A 758 34.76 -21.80 25.85
N ASP A 759 33.92 -22.69 26.39
CA ASP A 759 32.50 -22.84 26.06
C ASP A 759 31.56 -22.06 27.00
N GLU A 760 32.04 -21.69 28.20
CA GLU A 760 31.32 -20.90 29.22
C GLU A 760 31.44 -19.39 28.97
N ILE A 761 32.57 -18.91 28.46
CA ILE A 761 32.73 -17.50 28.08
C ILE A 761 32.21 -17.34 26.66
N GLN A 762 31.05 -16.70 26.51
CA GLN A 762 30.49 -16.37 25.20
C GLN A 762 30.83 -14.94 24.81
N ASN A 763 31.21 -14.72 23.56
CA ASN A 763 31.30 -13.38 22.99
C ASN A 763 30.06 -13.15 22.13
N THR A 764 29.05 -12.56 22.75
CA THR A 764 27.78 -12.17 22.11
C THR A 764 28.00 -11.20 20.95
N GLU A 765 29.15 -10.52 20.90
CA GLU A 765 29.45 -9.55 19.85
C GLU A 765 30.07 -10.19 18.59
N VAL A 766 30.33 -11.51 18.63
CA VAL A 766 30.72 -12.33 17.46
C VAL A 766 29.51 -13.19 17.06
N MET A 767 28.61 -12.63 16.26
CA MET A 767 27.76 -13.44 15.39
C MET A 767 28.22 -13.24 13.95
N GLU A 768 28.56 -14.37 13.29
CA GLU A 768 28.89 -14.41 11.87
C GLU A 768 27.66 -14.05 11.03
N GLY A 769 27.83 -13.13 10.09
CA GLY A 769 27.04 -13.11 8.87
C GLY A 769 25.80 -12.24 8.85
N THR A 770 25.90 -10.97 9.25
CA THR A 770 25.16 -9.85 8.63
C THR A 770 25.77 -8.54 9.10
N THR A 771 26.46 -7.83 8.23
CA THR A 771 26.52 -6.36 8.34
C THR A 771 25.54 -5.77 7.33
N PRO A 772 24.53 -5.04 7.81
CA PRO A 772 23.99 -3.92 7.07
C PRO A 772 24.21 -2.62 7.87
N GLU A 773 24.88 -1.69 7.20
CA GLU A 773 24.50 -0.28 7.09
C GLU A 773 24.13 0.51 8.37
N ASN A 774 25.07 1.35 8.79
CA ASN A 774 24.90 2.78 9.08
C ASN A 774 23.59 3.24 9.74
N ASP A 775 23.36 2.84 10.98
CA ASP A 775 22.50 3.60 11.89
C ASP A 775 23.17 3.80 13.26
N GLU A 776 22.61 4.72 14.07
CA GLU A 776 23.08 5.04 15.42
C GLU A 776 22.98 3.87 16.42
N PHE A 777 22.44 2.72 15.98
CA PHE A 777 22.31 1.48 16.74
C PHE A 777 23.29 0.41 16.24
N GLY A 778 24.18 0.73 15.30
CA GLY A 778 25.23 -0.16 14.80
C GLY A 778 24.69 -1.37 14.05
N GLY A 779 23.53 -1.26 13.40
CA GLY A 779 22.86 -2.38 12.71
C GLY A 779 22.29 -3.45 13.65
N LYS A 780 22.31 -3.18 14.97
CA LYS A 780 21.83 -4.09 16.01
C LYS A 780 20.33 -4.37 15.90
N PHE A 781 19.58 -3.38 15.46
CA PHE A 781 18.14 -3.51 15.23
C PHE A 781 17.84 -3.16 13.77
N SER A 782 16.99 -3.96 13.13
CA SER A 782 16.59 -3.74 11.74
C SER A 782 15.20 -3.10 11.68
N TYR A 783 15.04 -2.11 10.81
CA TYR A 783 13.72 -1.55 10.48
C TYR A 783 13.24 -2.20 9.19
N ASP A 784 12.54 -3.32 9.34
CA ASP A 784 11.97 -4.08 8.24
C ASP A 784 10.46 -4.21 8.47
N GLU A 785 9.68 -3.63 7.56
CA GLU A 785 8.24 -3.51 7.70
C GLU A 785 7.52 -4.84 7.38
N GLU A 786 8.17 -5.74 6.64
CA GLU A 786 7.60 -6.99 6.13
C GLU A 786 7.78 -8.18 7.09
N LEU A 787 8.66 -8.04 8.08
CA LEU A 787 8.89 -9.11 9.07
C LEU A 787 7.67 -9.33 9.96
N VAL A 788 7.51 -10.55 10.46
CA VAL A 788 6.60 -10.83 11.57
C VAL A 788 6.94 -9.91 12.73
N HIS A 789 5.95 -9.24 13.29
CA HIS A 789 6.08 -8.39 14.47
C HIS A 789 5.34 -8.98 15.66
N TYR A 790 5.67 -8.49 16.85
CA TYR A 790 5.06 -8.84 18.12
C TYR A 790 4.64 -7.57 18.85
N PHE A 791 3.61 -7.70 19.68
CA PHE A 791 3.29 -6.70 20.70
C PHE A 791 3.85 -7.18 22.03
N VAL A 792 4.59 -6.33 22.74
CA VAL A 792 5.29 -6.71 23.97
C VAL A 792 4.93 -5.76 25.11
N ILE A 793 4.66 -6.33 26.28
CA ILE A 793 4.58 -5.62 27.56
C ILE A 793 5.77 -6.05 28.41
N ALA A 794 6.69 -5.15 28.70
CA ALA A 794 7.81 -5.36 29.61
C ALA A 794 7.47 -4.83 31.01
N TYR A 795 7.63 -5.65 32.05
CA TYR A 795 7.29 -5.30 33.43
C TYR A 795 8.31 -5.90 34.43
N PRO A 796 8.48 -5.30 35.63
CA PRO A 796 9.37 -5.80 36.66
C PRO A 796 8.96 -7.19 37.15
N ARG A 797 9.91 -8.12 37.24
CA ARG A 797 9.70 -9.50 37.69
C ARG A 797 9.30 -9.59 39.17
N ASN A 798 9.68 -8.60 39.97
CA ASN A 798 9.28 -8.47 41.37
C ASN A 798 7.92 -7.76 41.55
N ALA A 799 7.26 -7.36 40.46
CA ALA A 799 5.89 -6.87 40.54
C ALA A 799 5.01 -8.00 41.06
N ASN A 800 4.21 -7.71 42.10
CA ASN A 800 3.23 -8.65 42.63
C ASN A 800 2.01 -8.72 41.71
N LEU A 801 2.25 -9.20 40.48
CA LEU A 801 1.32 -9.20 39.36
C LEU A 801 0.67 -10.57 39.21
N ASP A 802 -0.66 -10.60 39.05
CA ASP A 802 -1.34 -11.81 38.58
C ASP A 802 -1.17 -11.94 37.06
N LEU A 803 -0.10 -12.63 36.66
CA LEU A 803 0.24 -12.86 35.25
C LEU A 803 -0.83 -13.68 34.52
N ASN A 804 -1.47 -14.63 35.21
CA ASN A 804 -2.52 -15.44 34.60
C ASN A 804 -3.74 -14.59 34.30
N ARG A 805 -4.06 -13.64 35.18
CA ARG A 805 -5.12 -12.67 34.95
C ARG A 805 -4.79 -11.74 33.77
N LEU A 806 -3.57 -11.20 33.69
CA LEU A 806 -3.16 -10.36 32.56
C LEU A 806 -3.21 -11.11 31.22
N LYS A 807 -2.72 -12.36 31.19
CA LYS A 807 -2.83 -13.23 30.00
C LYS A 807 -4.28 -13.49 29.61
N PHE A 808 -5.13 -13.75 30.58
CA PHE A 808 -6.55 -13.98 30.37
C PHE A 808 -7.25 -12.74 29.83
N ASP A 809 -6.95 -11.56 30.36
CA ASP A 809 -7.56 -10.30 29.92
C ASP A 809 -7.12 -9.94 28.48
N ILE A 810 -5.85 -10.20 28.10
CA ILE A 810 -5.39 -10.06 26.70
C ILE A 810 -6.04 -11.12 25.80
N ALA A 811 -6.13 -12.37 26.24
CA ALA A 811 -6.74 -13.43 25.45
C ALA A 811 -8.24 -13.18 25.19
N ASN A 812 -8.98 -12.67 26.18
CA ASN A 812 -10.38 -12.26 25.99
C ASN A 812 -10.48 -11.09 25.03
N TYR A 813 -9.65 -10.05 25.20
CA TYR A 813 -9.59 -8.94 24.26
C TYR A 813 -9.38 -9.44 22.83
N ASN A 814 -8.47 -10.39 22.64
CA ASN A 814 -8.20 -11.00 21.33
C ASN A 814 -9.40 -11.74 20.76
N LEU A 815 -10.05 -12.58 21.56
CA LEU A 815 -11.24 -13.32 21.17
C LEU A 815 -12.42 -12.40 20.81
N ASP A 816 -12.58 -11.30 21.53
CA ASP A 816 -13.68 -10.37 21.36
C ASP A 816 -13.50 -9.44 20.14
N HIS A 817 -12.25 -9.15 19.76
CA HIS A 817 -11.95 -8.14 18.72
C HIS A 817 -11.38 -8.74 17.43
N TYR A 818 -10.96 -10.01 17.43
CA TYR A 818 -10.34 -10.68 16.29
C TYR A 818 -10.80 -12.14 16.17
N THR A 819 -11.78 -12.37 15.31
CA THR A 819 -12.39 -13.70 15.10
C THR A 819 -11.69 -14.57 14.05
N ARG A 820 -10.85 -13.98 13.21
CA ARG A 820 -10.14 -14.57 12.06
C ARG A 820 -8.63 -14.70 12.28
N TYR A 821 -8.14 -14.20 13.42
CA TYR A 821 -6.72 -14.21 13.76
C TYR A 821 -6.51 -14.93 15.08
N ASP A 822 -5.63 -15.94 15.07
CA ASP A 822 -5.22 -16.65 16.26
C ASP A 822 -3.92 -16.05 16.82
N PHE A 823 -4.04 -15.36 17.95
CA PHE A 823 -2.89 -14.78 18.65
C PHE A 823 -2.41 -15.70 19.77
N ASP A 824 -1.09 -15.81 19.91
CA ASP A 824 -0.47 -16.49 21.03
C ASP A 824 0.03 -15.48 22.06
N VAL A 825 -0.30 -15.70 23.33
CA VAL A 825 0.01 -14.79 24.45
C VAL A 825 0.91 -15.51 25.44
N GLU A 826 2.21 -15.26 25.30
CA GLU A 826 3.24 -15.94 26.07
C GLU A 826 3.89 -14.99 27.08
N GLY A 827 4.26 -15.54 28.23
CA GLY A 827 5.03 -14.82 29.23
C GLY A 827 6.43 -15.39 29.24
N GLU A 828 7.42 -14.54 29.08
CA GLU A 828 8.83 -14.91 29.05
C GLU A 828 9.63 -14.02 30.01
N ASN A 829 10.78 -14.50 30.47
CA ASN A 829 11.67 -13.68 31.29
C ASN A 829 12.75 -13.11 30.38
N LEU A 830 12.87 -11.79 30.36
CA LEU A 830 13.95 -11.12 29.64
C LEU A 830 15.25 -11.23 30.44
N ASP A 831 15.18 -10.85 31.72
CA ASP A 831 16.33 -10.80 32.61
C ASP A 831 15.93 -11.14 34.08
N THR A 832 16.81 -10.86 35.04
CA THR A 832 16.56 -11.12 36.48
C THR A 832 15.54 -10.18 37.12
N ASN A 833 15.34 -9.01 36.55
CA ASN A 833 14.50 -7.91 36.99
C ASN A 833 13.32 -7.64 36.04
N THR A 834 13.36 -8.07 34.77
CA THR A 834 12.35 -7.77 33.75
C THR A 834 11.73 -9.04 33.16
N SER A 835 10.41 -9.08 33.09
CA SER A 835 9.64 -10.10 32.38
C SER A 835 8.90 -9.45 31.21
N LEU A 836 8.67 -10.22 30.14
CA LEU A 836 7.89 -9.80 28.97
C LEU A 836 6.61 -10.62 28.89
N LEU A 837 5.54 -9.97 28.48
CA LEU A 837 4.36 -10.61 27.97
C LEU A 837 4.23 -10.28 26.48
N VAL A 838 4.31 -11.30 25.64
CA VAL A 838 4.43 -11.20 24.19
C VAL A 838 3.17 -11.72 23.54
N VAL A 839 2.60 -10.91 22.65
CA VAL A 839 1.55 -11.34 21.73
C VAL A 839 2.16 -11.54 20.36
N ARG A 840 2.11 -12.79 19.88
CA ARG A 840 2.65 -13.22 18.57
C ARG A 840 1.56 -13.26 17.50
N SER A 841 1.92 -13.69 16.29
CA SER A 841 1.03 -13.83 15.12
C SER A 841 0.59 -12.52 14.46
N LEU A 842 1.39 -11.45 14.56
CA LEU A 842 1.18 -10.22 13.78
C LEU A 842 2.11 -10.26 12.57
N GLY A 843 1.55 -10.38 11.37
CA GLY A 843 2.29 -10.75 10.16
C GLY A 843 3.33 -9.73 9.70
N ASN A 844 3.11 -8.44 9.95
CA ASN A 844 3.96 -7.34 9.51
C ASN A 844 3.83 -6.12 10.44
N LYS A 845 4.59 -5.04 10.17
CA LYS A 845 4.60 -3.80 10.96
C LYS A 845 3.20 -3.19 11.07
N GLU A 846 2.49 -3.08 9.95
CA GLU A 846 1.14 -2.54 9.87
C GLU A 846 0.17 -3.27 10.81
N GLN A 847 0.13 -4.59 10.75
CA GLN A 847 -0.72 -5.40 11.63
C GLN A 847 -0.36 -5.20 13.10
N ALA A 848 0.93 -5.19 13.44
CA ALA A 848 1.35 -5.01 14.83
C ALA A 848 1.09 -3.61 15.36
N LEU A 849 1.21 -2.56 14.54
CA LEU A 849 0.83 -1.21 14.91
C LEU A 849 -0.68 -1.06 15.06
N ILE A 850 -1.51 -1.72 14.22
CA ILE A 850 -2.97 -1.77 14.39
C ILE A 850 -3.32 -2.43 15.73
N TYR A 851 -2.72 -3.59 16.02
CA TYR A 851 -2.90 -4.28 17.30
C TYR A 851 -2.50 -3.42 18.50
N PHE A 852 -1.27 -2.86 18.45
CA PHE A 852 -0.72 -2.00 19.50
C PHE A 852 -1.64 -0.82 19.79
N ARG A 853 -2.08 -0.09 18.75
CA ARG A 853 -2.95 1.08 18.92
C ARG A 853 -4.33 0.71 19.48
N ALA A 854 -4.85 -0.46 19.11
CA ALA A 854 -6.17 -0.91 19.54
C ALA A 854 -6.17 -1.40 21.01
N ILE A 855 -5.19 -2.24 21.37
CA ILE A 855 -5.15 -2.86 22.70
C ILE A 855 -4.84 -1.85 23.81
N ILE A 856 -3.91 -0.91 23.59
CA ILE A 856 -3.45 0.03 24.64
C ILE A 856 -4.53 1.00 25.15
N ARG A 857 -5.64 1.15 24.42
CA ARG A 857 -6.80 1.96 24.83
C ARG A 857 -7.72 1.25 25.79
N LYS A 858 -7.64 -0.08 25.85
CA LYS A 858 -8.47 -0.87 26.76
C LYS A 858 -7.79 -0.92 28.12
N ALA A 859 -7.96 0.15 28.90
CA ALA A 859 -7.40 0.27 30.25
C ALA A 859 -7.75 -0.96 31.14
N GLU A 860 -8.89 -1.60 30.87
CA GLU A 860 -9.32 -2.83 31.50
C GLU A 860 -8.39 -4.03 31.30
N VAL A 861 -7.74 -4.14 30.13
CA VAL A 861 -6.74 -5.17 29.82
C VAL A 861 -5.48 -5.00 30.69
N PHE A 862 -5.15 -3.76 31.09
CA PHE A 862 -3.95 -3.43 31.87
C PHE A 862 -4.24 -3.23 33.36
N ARG A 863 -5.46 -3.52 33.86
CA ARG A 863 -5.83 -3.30 35.28
C ARG A 863 -4.89 -3.99 36.26
N THR A 864 -4.38 -5.16 35.91
CA THR A 864 -3.44 -5.93 36.75
C THR A 864 -2.08 -5.25 36.89
N LEU A 865 -1.71 -4.37 35.96
CA LEU A 865 -0.46 -3.60 35.96
C LEU A 865 -0.56 -2.29 36.74
N ASN A 866 -1.70 -1.98 37.37
CA ASN A 866 -1.90 -0.74 38.11
C ASN A 866 -0.87 -0.59 39.26
N GLY A 867 -0.17 0.55 39.29
CA GLY A 867 0.91 0.83 40.24
C GLY A 867 2.23 0.13 39.93
N THR A 868 2.35 -0.58 38.80
CA THR A 868 3.58 -1.20 38.31
C THR A 868 4.11 -0.38 37.14
N GLU A 869 5.41 -0.06 37.14
CA GLU A 869 6.06 0.57 35.99
C GLU A 869 6.19 -0.46 34.86
N TYR A 870 5.64 -0.19 33.67
CA TYR A 870 5.72 -1.10 32.53
C TYR A 870 5.92 -0.32 31.23
N TYR A 871 6.45 -1.01 30.21
CA TYR A 871 6.63 -0.48 28.86
C TYR A 871 5.91 -1.38 27.86
N ASN A 872 5.21 -0.78 26.92
CA ASN A 872 4.56 -1.46 25.82
C ASN A 872 5.15 -0.97 24.51
N PHE A 873 5.47 -1.90 23.60
CA PHE A 873 6.03 -1.58 22.30
C PHE A 873 5.72 -2.66 21.26
N VAL A 874 5.92 -2.31 19.99
CA VAL A 874 5.90 -3.25 18.87
C VAL A 874 7.33 -3.59 18.51
N ILE A 875 7.59 -4.85 18.16
CA ILE A 875 8.93 -5.33 17.85
C ILE A 875 8.91 -6.38 16.75
N SER A 876 9.77 -6.26 15.75
CA SER A 876 9.94 -7.32 14.75
C SER A 876 10.50 -8.58 15.40
N SER A 877 10.23 -9.74 14.81
CA SER A 877 10.72 -11.04 15.28
C SER A 877 12.26 -11.12 15.31
N THR A 878 12.96 -10.36 14.45
CA THR A 878 14.42 -10.22 14.48
C THR A 878 14.86 -9.40 15.68
N ASN A 879 14.28 -8.22 15.86
CA ASN A 879 14.61 -7.33 16.98
C ASN A 879 14.21 -7.94 18.33
N HIS A 880 13.14 -8.75 18.37
CA HIS A 880 12.69 -9.47 19.57
C HIS A 880 13.73 -10.49 20.02
N ARG A 881 14.26 -11.26 19.06
CA ARG A 881 15.41 -12.14 19.32
C ARG A 881 16.62 -11.35 19.79
N GLN A 882 16.85 -10.17 19.23
CA GLN A 882 17.96 -9.31 19.66
C GLN A 882 17.79 -8.83 21.10
N ILE A 883 16.65 -8.26 21.50
CA ILE A 883 16.45 -7.82 22.90
C ILE A 883 16.50 -8.99 23.88
N THR A 884 16.03 -10.16 23.45
CA THR A 884 16.05 -11.38 24.27
C THR A 884 17.48 -11.89 24.44
N ALA A 885 18.30 -11.80 23.39
CA ALA A 885 19.72 -12.11 23.44
C ALA A 885 20.50 -11.09 24.30
N ASP A 886 20.17 -9.80 24.18
CA ASP A 886 20.76 -8.72 24.96
C ASP A 886 20.30 -8.70 26.43
N GLN A 887 19.21 -9.42 26.73
CA GLN A 887 18.49 -9.34 28.00
C GLN A 887 18.14 -7.90 28.40
N SER A 888 17.86 -7.04 27.41
CA SER A 888 17.65 -5.61 27.62
C SER A 888 16.78 -5.01 26.53
N ILE A 889 15.84 -4.17 26.95
CA ILE A 889 14.99 -3.38 26.03
C ILE A 889 15.49 -1.95 25.84
N ALA A 890 16.52 -1.51 26.57
CA ALA A 890 16.83 -0.07 26.69
C ALA A 890 17.20 0.58 25.34
N GLU A 891 18.08 -0.04 24.56
CA GLU A 891 18.47 0.46 23.24
C GLU A 891 17.36 0.26 22.22
N TYR A 892 16.62 -0.84 22.34
CA TYR A 892 15.48 -1.09 21.48
C TYR A 892 14.36 -0.08 21.68
N LEU A 893 14.07 0.37 22.90
CA LEU A 893 13.08 1.41 23.14
C LEU A 893 13.47 2.71 22.45
N ARG A 894 14.77 3.04 22.36
CA ARG A 894 15.25 4.19 21.59
C ARG A 894 15.09 3.99 20.09
N PHE A 895 15.40 2.80 19.59
CA PHE A 895 15.17 2.41 18.20
C PHE A 895 13.68 2.44 17.83
N TYR A 896 12.83 1.94 18.71
CA TYR A 896 11.38 1.94 18.60
C TYR A 896 10.83 3.37 18.60
N LEU A 897 11.31 4.23 19.49
CA LEU A 897 10.93 5.64 19.51
C LEU A 897 11.33 6.36 18.22
N LYS A 898 12.47 6.05 17.62
CA LYS A 898 12.86 6.65 16.35
C LYS A 898 11.99 6.16 15.17
N ASN A 899 11.83 4.84 15.08
CA ASN A 899 11.36 4.22 13.85
C ASN A 899 9.87 3.89 13.84
N TYR A 900 9.27 3.62 15.00
CA TYR A 900 7.87 3.22 15.14
C TYR A 900 7.00 4.32 15.76
N SER A 901 7.53 5.16 16.67
CA SER A 901 6.69 6.13 17.40
C SER A 901 6.06 7.22 16.53
N ARG A 902 6.67 7.58 15.38
CA ARG A 902 6.06 8.50 14.40
C ARG A 902 4.72 8.01 13.87
N PHE A 903 4.50 6.70 13.91
CA PHE A 903 3.24 6.05 13.52
C PHE A 903 2.31 5.85 14.71
N ILE A 904 2.68 6.32 15.89
CA ILE A 904 1.92 6.20 17.15
C ILE A 904 1.63 7.62 17.59
N GLY A 905 0.82 8.33 16.79
CA GLY A 905 0.29 9.65 17.11
C GLY A 905 -0.96 9.54 18.00
N PRO A 906 -1.39 10.65 18.63
CA PRO A 906 -2.63 10.72 19.40
C PRO A 906 -3.91 10.71 18.53
N ASP A 907 -3.83 10.30 17.25
CA ASP A 907 -4.86 10.38 16.19
C ASP A 907 -6.12 9.51 16.39
N PHE A 908 -6.61 9.34 17.61
CA PHE A 908 -7.91 8.71 17.80
C PHE A 908 -8.61 9.31 19.01
N SER A 909 -9.65 10.11 18.74
CA SER A 909 -10.71 10.32 19.70
C SER A 909 -11.34 8.96 20.04
N GLU A 910 -11.84 8.79 21.27
CA GLU A 910 -12.49 7.54 21.71
C GLU A 910 -13.73 7.17 20.85
N GLU A 911 -14.19 8.07 19.98
CA GLU A 911 -15.43 7.94 19.20
C GLU A 911 -15.26 7.41 17.75
N GLU A 912 -14.04 7.19 17.24
CA GLU A 912 -13.85 6.72 15.86
C GLU A 912 -12.99 5.45 15.73
N ILE A 913 -13.64 4.30 15.92
CA ILE A 913 -13.26 3.07 15.22
C ILE A 913 -14.49 2.63 14.42
N GLN A 914 -14.72 3.24 13.23
CA GLN A 914 -15.82 2.83 12.35
C GLN A 914 -15.61 1.43 11.72
N GLU A 915 -14.38 0.91 11.75
CA GLU A 915 -13.98 -0.39 11.21
C GLU A 915 -13.26 -1.17 12.31
N SER A 916 -13.69 -2.40 12.60
CA SER A 916 -13.11 -3.17 13.71
C SER A 916 -11.59 -3.34 13.54
N PRO A 917 -10.80 -3.46 14.63
CA PRO A 917 -9.35 -3.70 14.53
C PRO A 917 -9.00 -4.91 13.63
N GLU A 918 -9.88 -5.91 13.59
CA GLU A 918 -9.82 -7.05 12.68
C GLU A 918 -10.03 -6.69 11.20
N GLU A 919 -10.96 -5.79 10.87
CA GLU A 919 -11.16 -5.35 9.48
C GLU A 919 -9.98 -4.51 8.97
N LEU A 920 -9.36 -3.71 9.84
CA LEU A 920 -8.13 -2.98 9.54
C LEU A 920 -6.97 -3.92 9.27
N MET A 921 -6.80 -4.97 10.09
CA MET A 921 -5.80 -6.02 9.84
C MET A 921 -6.05 -6.77 8.53
N ALA A 922 -7.30 -7.14 8.24
CA ALA A 922 -7.67 -7.84 7.02
C ALA A 922 -7.53 -6.97 5.76
N ARG A 923 -7.58 -5.64 5.90
CA ARG A 923 -7.27 -4.71 4.82
C ARG A 923 -5.77 -4.59 4.61
N ALA A 924 -5.01 -4.35 5.68
CA ALA A 924 -3.55 -4.29 5.62
C ALA A 924 -2.98 -5.58 5.02
N GLN A 925 -3.54 -6.74 5.39
CA GLN A 925 -3.17 -8.04 4.82
C GLN A 925 -3.53 -8.16 3.34
N ARG A 926 -4.71 -7.70 2.89
CA ARG A 926 -5.07 -7.73 1.46
C ARG A 926 -4.22 -6.79 0.62
N GLU A 927 -3.89 -5.62 1.16
CA GLU A 927 -2.99 -4.66 0.52
C GLU A 927 -1.57 -5.24 0.40
N ASP A 928 -1.08 -5.91 1.46
CA ASP A 928 0.20 -6.65 1.45
C ASP A 928 0.18 -7.86 0.51
N GLU A 929 -0.92 -8.61 0.43
CA GLU A 929 -1.10 -9.72 -0.53
C GLU A 929 -1.13 -9.24 -2.00
N ILE A 930 -1.70 -8.05 -2.25
CA ILE A 930 -1.67 -7.39 -3.57
C ILE A 930 -0.24 -6.90 -3.91
N LEU A 931 0.56 -6.53 -2.91
CA LEU A 931 1.97 -6.15 -3.05
C LEU A 931 2.92 -7.38 -3.16
N GLY A 932 2.53 -8.53 -2.58
CA GLY A 932 3.33 -9.75 -2.45
C GLY A 932 3.46 -10.64 -3.70
N GLU A 933 2.70 -10.41 -4.78
CA GLU A 933 2.92 -11.10 -6.07
C GLU A 933 4.02 -10.45 -6.94
N GLY A 934 4.68 -9.40 -6.45
CA GLY A 934 5.78 -8.69 -7.11
C GLY A 934 7.19 -8.99 -6.58
N GLY A 935 7.37 -9.87 -5.60
CA GLY A 935 8.70 -10.16 -5.07
C GLY A 935 8.72 -10.94 -3.75
N ARG A 936 8.52 -12.25 -3.80
CA ARG A 936 8.95 -13.18 -2.75
C ARG A 936 9.90 -14.25 -3.31
N PHE A 937 10.85 -14.65 -2.47
CA PHE A 937 11.71 -15.83 -2.67
C PHE A 937 10.86 -17.08 -2.92
N VAL A 938 11.23 -17.88 -3.93
CA VAL A 938 10.58 -19.17 -4.22
C VAL A 938 11.58 -20.28 -3.93
N SER A 939 11.33 -21.08 -2.90
CA SER A 939 11.94 -22.41 -2.73
C SER A 939 11.02 -23.49 -3.30
N VAL A 940 11.61 -24.53 -3.91
CA VAL A 940 10.89 -25.71 -4.41
C VAL A 940 11.54 -26.95 -3.80
N ASP A 941 10.79 -27.70 -2.99
CA ASP A 941 11.23 -28.97 -2.38
C ASP A 941 10.92 -30.20 -3.25
N VAL A 942 11.87 -31.14 -3.34
CA VAL A 942 11.70 -32.53 -3.83
C VAL A 942 12.55 -33.47 -2.93
N PRO A 943 12.15 -34.75 -2.65
CA PRO A 943 12.53 -35.46 -1.42
C PRO A 943 13.83 -36.30 -1.46
N VAL A 944 14.46 -36.48 -0.28
CA VAL A 944 15.70 -37.27 0.00
C VAL A 944 15.41 -38.74 0.34
N VAL A 945 16.33 -39.63 -0.06
CA VAL A 945 16.45 -41.05 0.36
C VAL A 945 16.72 -41.17 1.88
N GLU A 946 16.02 -42.07 2.60
CA GLU A 946 16.13 -42.23 4.05
C GLU A 946 17.53 -42.69 4.55
N ALA A 947 18.06 -42.00 5.57
CA ALA A 947 19.29 -42.35 6.28
C ALA A 947 19.14 -43.55 7.26
N MET A 948 20.26 -44.24 7.54
CA MET A 948 20.31 -45.45 8.39
C MET A 948 19.81 -45.23 9.83
N PHE A 949 20.17 -44.09 10.45
CA PHE A 949 19.58 -43.63 11.72
C PHE A 949 18.83 -42.32 11.49
N SER A 950 17.69 -42.18 12.17
CA SER A 950 16.81 -41.02 12.01
C SER A 950 17.37 -39.81 12.79
N PRO A 951 17.56 -38.63 12.14
CA PRO A 951 18.01 -37.40 12.79
C PRO A 951 16.93 -36.71 13.64
N ALA A 952 15.73 -37.27 13.72
CA ALA A 952 14.64 -36.77 14.56
C ALA A 952 14.92 -37.11 16.04
N ILE A 953 15.72 -36.27 16.68
CA ILE A 953 16.18 -36.45 18.07
C ILE A 953 15.25 -35.83 19.11
N ASP A 954 14.26 -35.01 18.72
CA ASP A 954 13.26 -34.42 19.64
C ASP A 954 12.07 -35.35 19.91
N THR A 955 12.37 -36.60 20.30
CA THR A 955 11.36 -37.58 20.72
C THR A 955 11.73 -38.18 22.07
N ILE A 956 10.92 -39.11 22.58
CA ILE A 956 11.21 -39.81 23.85
C ILE A 956 12.59 -40.47 23.76
N GLN A 957 13.45 -40.10 24.70
CA GLN A 957 14.83 -40.54 24.80
C GLN A 957 14.97 -41.76 25.70
N SER A 958 16.04 -42.50 25.43
CA SER A 958 16.57 -43.54 26.30
C SER A 958 18.05 -43.28 26.56
N PHE A 959 18.50 -43.50 27.79
CA PHE A 959 19.92 -43.52 28.12
C PHE A 959 20.42 -44.95 28.08
N VAL A 960 21.52 -45.18 27.35
CA VAL A 960 22.08 -46.51 27.14
C VAL A 960 23.52 -46.58 27.61
N ILE A 961 23.81 -47.63 28.38
CA ILE A 961 25.16 -48.07 28.70
C ILE A 961 25.42 -49.34 27.89
N ALA A 962 26.29 -49.26 26.88
CA ALA A 962 26.72 -50.41 26.10
C ALA A 962 28.03 -50.97 26.68
N VAL A 963 28.01 -52.23 27.11
CA VAL A 963 29.15 -52.96 27.68
C VAL A 963 29.56 -54.07 26.73
N ASN A 964 30.80 -54.03 26.26
CA ASN A 964 31.36 -54.99 25.31
C ASN A 964 31.99 -56.21 26.02
N ASP A 965 31.28 -56.77 27.00
CA ASP A 965 31.72 -57.97 27.71
C ASP A 965 30.50 -58.68 28.32
N LYS A 966 30.19 -59.88 27.81
CA LYS A 966 29.01 -60.66 28.20
C LYS A 966 29.18 -61.45 29.49
N SER A 967 30.41 -61.55 30.00
CA SER A 967 30.73 -62.37 31.18
C SER A 967 30.33 -61.69 32.50
N ILE A 968 30.04 -60.38 32.47
CA ILE A 968 29.72 -59.58 33.64
C ILE A 968 28.20 -59.48 33.84
N SER A 969 27.77 -59.61 35.09
CA SER A 969 26.37 -59.37 35.46
C SER A 969 26.11 -57.87 35.58
N LEU A 970 25.23 -57.32 34.72
CA LEU A 970 24.79 -55.92 34.79
C LEU A 970 23.72 -55.63 35.85
N ARG A 971 23.26 -56.63 36.61
CA ARG A 971 22.24 -56.45 37.66
C ARG A 971 22.62 -55.42 38.75
N PRO A 972 23.88 -55.35 39.24
CA PRO A 972 24.28 -54.32 40.20
C PRO A 972 24.17 -52.90 39.62
N VAL A 973 24.61 -52.70 38.38
CA VAL A 973 24.50 -51.42 37.66
C VAL A 973 23.05 -51.02 37.46
N LEU A 974 22.20 -51.97 37.03
CA LEU A 974 20.75 -51.75 36.90
C LEU A 974 20.12 -51.30 38.23
N THR A 975 20.53 -51.90 39.35
CA THR A 975 20.03 -51.56 40.69
C THR A 975 20.46 -50.16 41.11
N GLN A 976 21.71 -49.79 40.86
CA GLN A 976 22.25 -48.44 41.14
C GLN A 976 21.52 -47.36 40.33
N PHE A 977 21.27 -47.61 39.05
CA PHE A 977 20.48 -46.69 38.22
C PHE A 977 19.01 -46.61 38.66
N ALA A 978 18.41 -47.71 39.11
CA ALA A 978 17.05 -47.69 39.65
C ALA A 978 16.94 -46.86 40.95
N GLU A 979 17.94 -46.91 41.82
CA GLU A 979 17.99 -46.07 43.03
C GLU A 979 18.25 -44.60 42.70
N PHE A 980 19.21 -44.32 41.83
CA PHE A 980 19.50 -42.97 41.32
C PHE A 980 18.27 -42.34 40.67
N ASN A 981 17.53 -43.08 39.85
CA ASN A 981 16.32 -42.58 39.20
C ASN A 981 15.19 -42.32 40.20
N ARG A 982 15.04 -43.15 41.24
CA ARG A 982 14.06 -42.89 42.31
C ARG A 982 14.41 -41.65 43.13
N ARG A 983 15.69 -41.35 43.28
CA ARG A 983 16.17 -40.19 44.04
C ARG A 983 16.08 -38.90 43.23
N GLU A 984 16.59 -38.91 42.00
CA GLU A 984 16.81 -37.69 41.19
C GLU A 984 15.73 -37.45 40.12
N PHE A 985 15.05 -38.49 39.64
CA PHE A 985 14.17 -38.43 38.46
C PHE A 985 12.81 -39.13 38.67
N ARG A 986 12.32 -39.10 39.92
CA ARG A 986 11.10 -39.81 40.34
C ARG A 986 9.86 -39.48 39.51
N LEU A 987 9.75 -38.25 39.01
CA LEU A 987 8.60 -37.74 38.27
C LEU A 987 8.46 -38.31 36.85
N TRP A 988 9.52 -38.90 36.28
CA TRP A 988 9.53 -39.37 34.89
C TRP A 988 9.16 -40.84 34.73
N ASN A 989 8.86 -41.56 35.83
CA ASN A 989 8.48 -42.99 35.82
C ASN A 989 9.40 -43.86 34.94
N LEU A 990 10.71 -43.60 35.01
CA LEU A 990 11.70 -44.25 34.16
C LEU A 990 11.74 -45.76 34.42
N THR A 991 11.84 -46.54 33.35
CA THR A 991 12.01 -47.99 33.43
C THR A 991 13.41 -48.38 32.98
N SER A 992 14.01 -49.33 33.68
CA SER A 992 15.37 -49.79 33.41
C SER A 992 15.35 -51.28 33.09
N GLU A 993 15.93 -51.67 31.96
CA GLU A 993 16.03 -53.08 31.55
C GLU A 993 17.43 -53.42 31.02
N ILE A 994 17.73 -54.72 30.97
CA ILE A 994 18.95 -55.23 30.35
C ILE A 994 18.59 -55.89 29.03
N ARG A 995 19.22 -55.44 27.94
CA ARG A 995 19.13 -56.07 26.60
C ARG A 995 20.47 -56.68 26.20
N GLN A 996 20.46 -57.62 25.27
CA GLN A 996 21.69 -58.28 24.78
C GLN A 996 21.66 -58.41 23.25
N SER A 997 22.77 -58.09 22.58
CA SER A 997 23.03 -58.36 21.16
C SER A 997 24.17 -59.38 21.00
N LYS A 998 24.66 -59.67 19.78
CA LYS A 998 25.79 -60.62 19.59
C LYS A 998 27.09 -60.18 20.24
N GLU A 999 27.36 -58.87 20.34
CA GLU A 999 28.62 -58.36 20.89
C GLU A 999 28.45 -57.58 22.20
N TYR A 1000 27.30 -56.94 22.42
CA TYR A 1000 27.10 -56.05 23.58
C TYR A 1000 26.02 -56.53 24.53
N GLN A 1001 26.14 -56.11 25.80
CA GLN A 1001 25.03 -56.03 26.74
C GLN A 1001 24.69 -54.57 27.01
N TYR A 1002 23.41 -54.24 27.08
CA TYR A 1002 22.92 -52.87 27.25
C TYR A 1002 22.14 -52.74 28.56
N VAL A 1003 22.47 -51.72 29.37
CA VAL A 1003 21.51 -51.18 30.35
C VAL A 1003 20.77 -50.05 29.66
N VAL A 1004 19.46 -50.19 29.52
CA VAL A 1004 18.60 -49.21 28.84
C VAL A 1004 17.66 -48.60 29.86
N ILE A 1005 17.75 -47.28 30.05
CA ILE A 1005 16.77 -46.51 30.82
C ILE A 1005 15.85 -45.78 29.83
N THR A 1006 14.56 -46.09 29.85
CA THR A 1006 13.55 -45.55 28.93
C THR A 1006 12.54 -44.66 29.66
N GLY A 1007 11.88 -43.77 28.91
CA GLY A 1007 10.83 -42.88 29.42
C GLY A 1007 11.27 -41.43 29.63
N ILE A 1008 12.41 -41.02 29.06
CA ILE A 1008 12.90 -39.64 29.19
C ILE A 1008 12.16 -38.76 28.16
N PRO A 1009 11.44 -37.68 28.57
CA PRO A 1009 10.42 -37.05 27.71
C PRO A 1009 10.91 -36.38 26.42
N GLY A 1010 12.18 -35.95 26.33
CA GLY A 1010 12.68 -35.17 25.20
C GLY A 1010 14.20 -35.01 25.19
N TYR A 1011 14.74 -34.31 24.17
CA TYR A 1011 16.17 -34.10 23.97
C TYR A 1011 16.83 -33.33 25.14
N THR A 1012 16.22 -32.21 25.55
CA THR A 1012 16.68 -31.35 26.66
C THR A 1012 16.76 -32.11 27.98
N GLU A 1013 15.69 -32.85 28.33
CA GLU A 1013 15.61 -33.71 29.51
C GLU A 1013 16.61 -34.85 29.42
N GLY A 1014 16.78 -35.42 28.21
CA GLY A 1014 17.80 -36.40 27.89
C GLY A 1014 19.20 -35.93 28.20
N MET A 1015 19.58 -34.73 27.72
CA MET A 1015 20.91 -34.16 27.95
C MET A 1015 21.13 -33.79 29.43
N SER A 1016 20.08 -33.32 30.11
CA SER A 1016 20.11 -33.08 31.57
C SER A 1016 20.36 -34.39 32.35
N TYR A 1017 19.63 -35.45 32.00
CA TYR A 1017 19.82 -36.79 32.57
C TYR A 1017 21.23 -37.34 32.28
N PHE A 1018 21.69 -37.20 31.04
CA PHE A 1018 23.01 -37.65 30.59
C PHE A 1018 24.13 -36.99 31.41
N ARG A 1019 24.10 -35.67 31.58
CA ARG A 1019 25.09 -34.91 32.36
C ARG A 1019 25.16 -35.39 33.81
N LYS A 1020 24.01 -35.47 34.49
CA LYS A 1020 23.95 -35.90 35.90
C LYS A 1020 24.41 -37.35 36.07
N ALA A 1021 24.03 -38.23 35.15
CA ALA A 1021 24.40 -39.64 35.19
C ALA A 1021 25.92 -39.83 35.04
N ILE A 1022 26.57 -39.17 34.07
CA ILE A 1022 28.02 -39.37 33.84
C ILE A 1022 28.92 -38.76 34.92
N THR A 1023 28.43 -37.75 35.66
CA THR A 1023 29.18 -37.11 36.76
C THR A 1023 29.07 -37.87 38.08
N GLU A 1024 28.03 -38.69 38.26
CA GLU A 1024 27.79 -39.47 39.48
C GLU A 1024 28.67 -40.75 39.49
N ARG A 1025 29.86 -40.64 40.08
CA ARG A 1025 30.87 -41.71 40.09
C ARG A 1025 30.36 -43.03 40.68
N SER A 1026 29.42 -42.98 41.62
CA SER A 1026 28.90 -44.18 42.30
C SER A 1026 28.20 -45.16 41.36
N LEU A 1027 27.59 -44.67 40.27
CA LEU A 1027 26.84 -45.44 39.27
C LEU A 1027 27.67 -46.42 38.42
N TYR A 1028 28.99 -46.20 38.34
CA TYR A 1028 29.87 -46.97 37.45
C TYR A 1028 30.88 -47.85 38.21
N THR A 1029 30.86 -47.81 39.55
CA THR A 1029 31.81 -48.54 40.40
C THR A 1029 31.81 -50.05 40.14
N ALA A 1030 30.64 -50.64 39.88
CA ALA A 1030 30.48 -52.07 39.61
C ALA A 1030 31.06 -52.51 38.25
N LEU A 1031 31.34 -51.58 37.33
CA LEU A 1031 31.97 -51.85 36.03
C LEU A 1031 33.51 -51.84 36.10
N GLY A 1032 34.11 -51.45 37.23
CA GLY A 1032 35.56 -51.52 37.43
C GLY A 1032 36.38 -50.87 36.30
N ARG A 1033 37.26 -51.66 35.66
CA ARG A 1033 38.10 -51.23 34.52
C ARG A 1033 37.56 -51.64 33.15
N ILE A 1034 36.31 -52.11 33.07
CA ILE A 1034 35.71 -52.62 31.84
C ILE A 1034 35.37 -51.44 30.92
N SER A 1035 35.58 -51.62 29.60
CA SER A 1035 35.25 -50.61 28.61
C SER A 1035 33.75 -50.55 28.37
N TYR A 1036 33.15 -49.38 28.56
CA TYR A 1036 31.74 -49.12 28.30
C TYR A 1036 31.56 -47.81 27.53
N ARG A 1037 30.36 -47.62 26.96
CA ARG A 1037 29.96 -46.44 26.19
C ARG A 1037 28.59 -45.96 26.68
N ASN A 1038 28.48 -44.65 26.93
CA ASN A 1038 27.24 -44.00 27.34
C ASN A 1038 26.74 -43.09 26.22
N PHE A 1039 25.46 -43.17 25.88
CA PHE A 1039 24.84 -42.29 24.88
C PHE A 1039 23.32 -42.20 25.07
N LEU A 1040 22.71 -41.16 24.50
CA LEU A 1040 21.25 -41.05 24.37
C LEU A 1040 20.82 -41.57 23.00
N ILE A 1041 19.59 -42.10 22.95
CA ILE A 1041 19.03 -42.70 21.75
C ILE A 1041 17.50 -42.68 21.77
N THR A 1042 16.89 -42.38 20.62
CA THR A 1042 15.43 -42.47 20.44
C THR A 1042 14.98 -43.93 20.34
N GLY A 1043 13.72 -44.23 20.69
CA GLY A 1043 13.18 -45.59 20.58
C GLY A 1043 13.32 -46.21 19.19
N ARG A 1044 13.12 -45.42 18.12
CA ARG A 1044 13.27 -45.85 16.72
C ARG A 1044 14.72 -46.20 16.38
N ASN A 1045 15.67 -45.37 16.79
CA ASN A 1045 17.09 -45.63 16.55
C ASN A 1045 17.62 -46.76 17.42
N LEU A 1046 17.09 -46.95 18.63
CA LEU A 1046 17.43 -48.07 19.51
C LEU A 1046 17.05 -49.40 18.88
N GLN A 1047 15.87 -49.47 18.24
CA GLN A 1047 15.47 -50.65 17.49
C GLN A 1047 16.41 -50.91 16.32
N ARG A 1048 16.72 -49.90 15.49
CA ARG A 1048 17.66 -50.05 14.36
C ARG A 1048 19.07 -50.43 14.80
N LEU A 1049 19.55 -49.91 15.93
CA LEU A 1049 20.85 -50.25 16.51
C LEU A 1049 20.87 -51.70 16.99
N THR A 1050 19.75 -52.18 17.57
CA THR A 1050 19.63 -53.56 18.03
C THR A 1050 19.54 -54.53 16.85
N ASP A 1051 18.83 -54.16 15.78
CA ASP A 1051 18.63 -55.01 14.60
C ASP A 1051 19.89 -55.11 13.72
N ASN A 1052 20.71 -54.06 13.66
CA ASN A 1052 21.89 -53.98 12.77
C ASN A 1052 23.23 -54.10 13.50
N GLU A 1053 23.25 -54.11 14.84
CA GLU A 1053 24.43 -54.30 15.70
C GLU A 1053 25.57 -53.27 15.52
N GLN A 1054 25.27 -52.05 15.06
CA GLN A 1054 26.28 -51.01 14.76
C GLN A 1054 26.40 -49.94 15.87
N VAL A 1055 27.03 -50.29 17.00
CA VAL A 1055 27.21 -49.36 18.13
C VAL A 1055 28.19 -48.22 17.80
N ASP A 1056 29.32 -48.51 17.15
CA ASP A 1056 30.32 -47.48 16.84
C ASP A 1056 29.81 -46.46 15.82
N THR A 1057 29.11 -46.92 14.77
CA THR A 1057 28.44 -46.05 13.80
C THR A 1057 27.39 -45.16 14.46
N TYR A 1058 26.69 -45.67 15.47
CA TYR A 1058 25.75 -44.86 16.24
C TYR A 1058 26.43 -43.86 17.17
N LEU A 1059 27.62 -44.16 17.71
CA LEU A 1059 28.37 -43.21 18.53
C LEU A 1059 28.86 -42.01 17.72
N ASP A 1060 29.25 -42.21 16.47
CA ASP A 1060 29.57 -41.12 15.56
C ASP A 1060 28.31 -40.29 15.25
N PHE A 1061 27.19 -40.96 14.96
CA PHE A 1061 25.89 -40.29 14.82
C PHE A 1061 25.49 -39.49 16.06
N PHE A 1062 25.69 -40.04 17.26
CA PHE A 1062 25.40 -39.40 18.55
C PHE A 1062 26.28 -38.17 18.77
N ARG A 1063 27.59 -38.26 18.52
CA ARG A 1063 28.50 -37.10 18.62
C ARG A 1063 28.07 -35.96 17.72
N THR A 1064 27.77 -36.25 16.46
CA THR A 1064 27.39 -35.20 15.50
C THR A 1064 26.01 -34.63 15.80
N ASN A 1065 25.03 -35.45 16.15
CA ASN A 1065 23.62 -35.00 16.24
C ASN A 1065 23.16 -34.62 17.65
N TYR A 1066 23.77 -35.15 18.71
CA TYR A 1066 23.41 -34.81 20.10
C TYR A 1066 24.40 -33.87 20.76
N ILE A 1067 25.69 -33.92 20.41
CA ILE A 1067 26.73 -33.14 21.08
C ILE A 1067 27.13 -31.91 20.24
N GLN A 1068 27.46 -32.09 18.96
CA GLN A 1068 27.89 -30.98 18.10
C GLN A 1068 26.72 -30.09 17.63
N ARG A 1069 25.55 -30.68 17.35
CA ARG A 1069 24.32 -29.95 17.03
C ARG A 1069 23.71 -29.18 18.21
N ALA A 1070 24.14 -29.41 19.45
CA ALA A 1070 23.68 -28.66 20.61
C ALA A 1070 24.08 -27.17 20.56
N GLY A 1071 25.07 -26.81 19.74
CA GLY A 1071 25.50 -25.43 19.47
C GLY A 1071 25.00 -24.86 18.13
N GLN A 1072 24.26 -25.63 17.33
CA GLN A 1072 23.64 -25.19 16.09
C GLN A 1072 22.29 -25.88 15.95
N VAL A 1073 21.21 -25.17 16.30
CA VAL A 1073 19.85 -25.59 15.95
C VAL A 1073 19.51 -24.98 14.59
N PRO A 1074 19.53 -25.75 13.48
CA PRO A 1074 18.73 -25.42 12.31
C PRO A 1074 17.31 -25.94 12.51
N SER A 1075 16.35 -25.09 12.16
CA SER A 1075 14.97 -25.42 11.84
C SER A 1075 14.85 -26.69 11.00
N THR A 1076 13.93 -27.57 11.37
CA THR A 1076 13.30 -28.56 10.47
C THR A 1076 12.68 -27.83 9.27
N GLY A 1077 12.80 -28.13 7.98
CA GLY A 1077 13.48 -29.10 7.09
C GLY A 1077 13.15 -28.59 5.64
N ASN A 1078 13.69 -28.99 4.49
CA ASN A 1078 14.42 -30.16 3.99
C ASN A 1078 15.24 -29.76 2.72
N GLN A 1079 16.20 -30.62 2.33
CA GLN A 1079 16.98 -30.66 1.06
C GLN A 1079 16.40 -31.74 0.10
N PRO A 1080 16.88 -32.05 -1.15
CA PRO A 1080 18.22 -31.82 -1.74
C PRO A 1080 18.35 -31.49 -3.27
N ALA A 1081 19.59 -31.12 -3.65
CA ALA A 1081 20.24 -30.96 -4.97
C ALA A 1081 20.33 -32.29 -5.83
N PRO A 1082 21.00 -32.44 -7.03
CA PRO A 1082 22.05 -31.57 -7.64
C PRO A 1082 22.26 -31.55 -9.20
N THR A 1083 23.27 -30.77 -9.63
CA THR A 1083 24.12 -30.83 -10.89
C THR A 1083 23.49 -30.48 -12.25
N GLY A 1084 24.04 -29.65 -13.15
CA GLY A 1084 25.31 -28.92 -13.31
C GLY A 1084 25.69 -28.86 -14.80
N GLN A 1085 26.53 -27.90 -15.27
CA GLN A 1085 27.32 -28.23 -16.48
C GLN A 1085 27.43 -27.36 -17.78
N ASN A 1086 27.57 -26.02 -17.84
CA ASN A 1086 28.75 -25.32 -18.45
C ASN A 1086 28.55 -24.36 -19.64
N GLN A 1087 28.93 -23.10 -19.37
CA GLN A 1087 29.91 -22.31 -20.14
C GLN A 1087 29.46 -21.52 -21.39
N SER A 1088 29.91 -20.25 -21.39
CA SER A 1088 30.52 -19.55 -22.54
C SER A 1088 29.62 -19.18 -23.74
N GLN A 1089 29.76 -18.06 -24.43
CA GLN A 1089 30.69 -16.93 -24.40
C GLN A 1089 30.05 -15.83 -25.27
N ALA A 1090 30.34 -14.58 -24.93
CA ALA A 1090 30.18 -13.37 -25.74
C ALA A 1090 31.07 -13.46 -27.03
N PRO A 1091 31.33 -12.39 -27.84
CA PRO A 1091 30.91 -10.99 -27.74
C PRO A 1091 30.61 -10.30 -29.10
N ALA A 1092 30.46 -8.96 -29.03
CA ALA A 1092 31.10 -7.97 -29.93
C ALA A 1092 30.41 -7.57 -31.25
N ILE A 1093 30.42 -6.31 -31.74
CA ILE A 1093 31.04 -5.01 -31.35
C ILE A 1093 30.38 -3.90 -32.23
N SER A 1094 30.48 -2.64 -31.77
CA SER A 1094 30.58 -1.34 -32.49
C SER A 1094 29.39 -0.64 -33.18
N GLU A 1095 29.02 0.58 -32.74
CA GLU A 1095 29.49 1.95 -33.13
C GLU A 1095 28.72 2.48 -34.36
N SER A 1096 28.21 3.72 -34.47
CA SER A 1096 28.65 5.04 -34.00
C SER A 1096 27.58 6.10 -34.36
N GLY A 1097 27.63 7.30 -33.76
CA GLY A 1097 27.41 8.54 -34.52
C GLY A 1097 26.26 9.51 -34.14
N GLN A 1098 26.48 10.29 -33.08
CA GLN A 1098 26.14 11.71 -32.81
C GLN A 1098 25.12 12.49 -33.71
N ALA A 1099 24.16 13.21 -33.09
CA ALA A 1099 24.25 14.67 -32.83
C ALA A 1099 22.96 15.30 -32.22
N THR A 1100 23.19 16.02 -31.12
CA THR A 1100 22.45 17.08 -30.40
C THR A 1100 21.12 17.69 -30.93
N ASN A 1101 20.17 17.89 -30.01
CA ASN A 1101 19.54 19.21 -29.75
C ASN A 1101 18.81 19.23 -28.39
N THR A 1102 18.93 20.37 -27.70
CA THR A 1102 18.49 20.64 -26.32
C THR A 1102 17.08 21.24 -26.27
N SER A 1103 16.24 20.82 -25.31
CA SER A 1103 15.16 21.64 -24.75
C SER A 1103 14.85 21.25 -23.30
N VAL A 1104 14.60 22.28 -22.51
CA VAL A 1104 14.42 22.35 -21.05
C VAL A 1104 13.12 21.67 -20.59
N ASP A 1105 13.15 20.94 -19.47
CA ASP A 1105 11.95 20.56 -18.71
C ASP A 1105 12.17 20.68 -17.19
N ASN A 1106 11.17 21.24 -16.51
CA ASN A 1106 11.13 21.46 -15.06
C ASN A 1106 10.39 20.28 -14.40
N GLY A 1107 11.13 19.35 -13.84
CA GLY A 1107 10.69 18.46 -12.76
C GLY A 1107 11.75 18.50 -11.67
N THR A 1108 11.38 18.36 -10.39
CA THR A 1108 12.34 18.24 -9.29
C THR A 1108 13.50 17.32 -9.70
N GLU A 1109 14.68 17.92 -9.91
CA GLU A 1109 15.83 17.20 -10.44
C GLU A 1109 16.20 16.10 -9.45
N TYR A 1110 16.07 14.85 -9.89
CA TYR A 1110 16.68 13.73 -9.22
C TYR A 1110 18.18 14.03 -9.05
N SER A 1111 18.62 14.16 -7.79
CA SER A 1111 19.99 14.55 -7.44
C SER A 1111 20.92 13.36 -7.21
N GLY A 1112 20.45 12.14 -7.48
CA GLY A 1112 21.24 10.93 -7.30
C GLY A 1112 22.21 10.68 -8.48
N PRO A 1113 23.11 9.70 -8.35
CA PRO A 1113 24.22 9.52 -9.28
C PRO A 1113 23.81 8.95 -10.65
N TYR A 1114 22.57 8.46 -10.79
CA TYR A 1114 22.03 7.77 -11.97
C TYR A 1114 21.43 8.73 -13.02
N SER A 1115 21.60 8.42 -14.29
CA SER A 1115 21.05 9.19 -15.43
C SER A 1115 19.53 8.99 -15.54
N THR A 1116 18.76 10.08 -15.47
CA THR A 1116 17.28 10.07 -15.61
C THR A 1116 16.80 9.72 -17.02
N ASN A 1117 17.72 9.65 -18.00
CA ASN A 1117 17.41 9.21 -19.35
C ASN A 1117 17.20 7.69 -19.39
N THR A 1118 15.94 7.26 -19.31
CA THR A 1118 15.53 5.84 -19.43
C THR A 1118 15.15 5.44 -20.87
N GLY A 1119 15.56 6.22 -21.87
CA GLY A 1119 15.33 5.93 -23.29
C GLY A 1119 16.44 5.08 -23.92
N GLY A 1120 16.09 4.28 -24.92
CA GLY A 1120 17.04 3.47 -25.70
C GLY A 1120 17.23 2.04 -25.19
N ASN A 1121 18.36 1.42 -25.54
CA ASN A 1121 18.62 0.02 -25.23
C ASN A 1121 18.75 -0.21 -23.72
N HIS A 1122 18.23 -1.34 -23.27
CA HIS A 1122 18.27 -1.77 -21.89
C HIS A 1122 18.97 -3.12 -21.76
N GLN A 1123 19.39 -3.41 -20.54
CA GLN A 1123 19.94 -4.69 -20.14
C GLN A 1123 19.15 -5.16 -18.92
N PHE A 1124 18.76 -6.43 -18.93
CA PHE A 1124 18.28 -7.08 -17.71
C PHE A 1124 19.51 -7.48 -16.89
N ILE A 1125 19.48 -7.14 -15.61
CA ILE A 1125 20.58 -7.30 -14.67
C ILE A 1125 20.13 -8.22 -13.57
N LEU A 1126 20.99 -9.16 -13.21
CA LEU A 1126 20.79 -10.03 -12.08
C LEU A 1126 22.06 -10.03 -11.22
N VAL A 1127 21.95 -9.58 -9.99
CA VAL A 1127 23.02 -9.64 -8.99
C VAL A 1127 22.82 -10.91 -8.19
N VAL A 1128 23.83 -11.77 -8.16
CA VAL A 1128 23.83 -13.07 -7.45
C VAL A 1128 25.12 -13.21 -6.64
N PRO A 1129 25.20 -14.09 -5.62
CA PRO A 1129 26.42 -14.31 -4.85
C PRO A 1129 27.51 -14.91 -5.74
N ASN A 1130 28.78 -14.69 -5.42
CA ASN A 1130 29.91 -15.21 -6.21
C ASN A 1130 30.10 -16.73 -6.03
N GLU A 1131 29.61 -17.28 -4.93
CA GLU A 1131 29.71 -18.69 -4.55
C GLU A 1131 28.36 -19.22 -4.02
N GLY A 1132 28.22 -20.53 -3.83
CA GLY A 1132 27.02 -21.12 -3.20
C GLY A 1132 25.89 -21.52 -4.15
N PHE A 1133 26.08 -21.49 -5.47
CA PHE A 1133 25.09 -21.96 -6.44
C PHE A 1133 25.73 -22.53 -7.72
N ASN A 1134 24.96 -23.28 -8.53
CA ASN A 1134 25.49 -23.85 -9.78
C ASN A 1134 25.48 -22.82 -10.92
N LYS A 1135 26.46 -21.91 -10.88
CA LYS A 1135 26.62 -20.79 -11.83
C LYS A 1135 26.55 -21.20 -13.30
N GLN A 1136 27.16 -22.33 -13.63
CA GLN A 1136 27.13 -22.88 -14.98
C GLN A 1136 25.72 -23.24 -15.48
N GLN A 1137 25.00 -24.03 -14.69
CA GLN A 1137 23.65 -24.47 -15.04
C GLN A 1137 22.69 -23.27 -15.10
N PHE A 1138 22.88 -22.31 -14.20
CA PHE A 1138 22.10 -21.07 -14.18
C PHE A 1138 22.23 -20.29 -15.50
N LEU A 1139 23.46 -20.09 -15.99
CA LEU A 1139 23.72 -19.38 -17.24
C LEU A 1139 23.21 -20.14 -18.48
N GLU A 1140 23.24 -21.47 -18.47
CA GLU A 1140 22.67 -22.30 -19.55
C GLU A 1140 21.15 -22.23 -19.61
N ASN A 1141 20.48 -22.22 -18.45
CA ASN A 1141 19.03 -22.06 -18.36
C ASN A 1141 18.60 -20.69 -18.93
N LEU A 1142 19.32 -19.61 -18.58
CA LEU A 1142 19.08 -18.27 -19.13
C LEU A 1142 19.24 -18.22 -20.65
N ARG A 1143 20.30 -18.84 -21.20
CA ARG A 1143 20.52 -18.87 -22.65
C ARG A 1143 19.47 -19.69 -23.38
N SER A 1144 19.07 -20.82 -22.83
CA SER A 1144 18.02 -21.69 -23.40
C SER A 1144 16.66 -20.99 -23.38
N PHE A 1145 16.34 -20.26 -22.32
CA PHE A 1145 15.15 -19.42 -22.24
C PHE A 1145 15.17 -18.31 -23.28
N ASN A 1146 16.30 -17.60 -23.43
CA ASN A 1146 16.44 -16.54 -24.43
C ASN A 1146 16.28 -17.07 -25.86
N GLN A 1147 16.87 -18.23 -26.16
CA GLN A 1147 16.76 -18.82 -27.50
C GLN A 1147 15.34 -19.31 -27.81
N SER A 1148 14.62 -19.86 -26.83
CA SER A 1148 13.28 -20.41 -27.02
C SER A 1148 12.17 -19.36 -27.00
N SER A 1149 12.25 -18.37 -26.10
CA SER A 1149 11.20 -17.37 -25.85
C SER A 1149 11.47 -16.04 -26.57
N TYR A 1150 12.73 -15.75 -26.90
CA TYR A 1150 13.16 -14.47 -27.47
C TYR A 1150 14.16 -14.66 -28.63
N GLY A 1151 14.05 -15.77 -29.38
CA GLY A 1151 14.99 -16.13 -30.44
C GLY A 1151 15.13 -15.11 -31.58
N THR A 1152 14.19 -14.17 -31.71
CA THR A 1152 14.25 -13.03 -32.65
C THR A 1152 15.08 -11.85 -32.14
N LEU A 1153 15.37 -11.77 -30.84
CA LEU A 1153 16.00 -10.61 -30.19
C LEU A 1153 17.51 -10.74 -29.95
N ASN A 1154 18.20 -11.72 -30.55
CA ASN A 1154 19.68 -11.88 -30.49
C ASN A 1154 20.31 -11.58 -29.10
N LEU A 1155 19.63 -11.99 -28.01
CA LEU A 1155 20.01 -11.61 -26.65
C LEU A 1155 21.34 -12.26 -26.24
N GLN A 1156 22.23 -11.48 -25.59
CA GLN A 1156 23.52 -11.97 -25.10
C GLN A 1156 23.57 -11.99 -23.58
N VAL A 1157 24.00 -13.12 -23.01
CA VAL A 1157 24.23 -13.30 -21.57
C VAL A 1157 25.72 -13.10 -21.25
N SER A 1158 26.06 -12.10 -20.45
CA SER A 1158 27.43 -11.83 -19.99
C SER A 1158 27.51 -11.78 -18.46
N GLU A 1159 28.71 -11.98 -17.90
CA GLU A 1159 28.96 -11.93 -16.46
C GLU A 1159 30.11 -10.97 -16.13
N SER A 1160 30.01 -10.30 -15.00
CA SER A 1160 31.09 -9.49 -14.41
C SER A 1160 31.11 -9.64 -12.90
N THR A 1161 32.28 -9.48 -12.28
CA THR A 1161 32.38 -9.36 -10.82
C THR A 1161 31.85 -8.00 -10.39
N LEU A 1162 30.93 -7.97 -9.42
CA LEU A 1162 30.46 -6.73 -8.82
C LEU A 1162 31.39 -6.37 -7.65
N ASP A 1163 31.66 -7.33 -6.77
CA ASP A 1163 32.59 -7.26 -5.65
C ASP A 1163 33.10 -8.67 -5.29
N ASP A 1164 33.77 -8.82 -4.13
CA ASP A 1164 34.42 -10.08 -3.73
C ASP A 1164 33.41 -11.23 -3.51
N PHE A 1165 32.15 -10.90 -3.23
CA PHE A 1165 31.12 -11.85 -2.83
C PHE A 1165 29.88 -11.84 -3.74
N ARG A 1166 29.79 -10.95 -4.73
CA ARG A 1166 28.69 -10.87 -5.72
C ARG A 1166 29.19 -10.76 -7.15
N ILE A 1167 28.47 -11.40 -8.04
CA ILE A 1167 28.62 -11.28 -9.48
C ILE A 1167 27.34 -10.73 -10.09
N LEU A 1168 27.48 -10.15 -11.27
CA LEU A 1168 26.42 -9.53 -12.02
C LEU A 1168 26.27 -10.26 -13.36
N VAL A 1169 25.10 -10.83 -13.60
CA VAL A 1169 24.69 -11.47 -14.85
C VAL A 1169 23.83 -10.50 -15.65
N GLN A 1170 24.26 -10.19 -16.87
CA GLN A 1170 23.63 -9.20 -17.75
C GLN A 1170 23.03 -9.88 -18.97
N ILE A 1171 21.83 -9.47 -19.36
CA ILE A 1171 21.19 -9.87 -20.62
C ILE A 1171 21.02 -8.61 -21.46
N SER A 1172 21.80 -8.52 -22.52
CA SER A 1172 21.82 -7.40 -23.44
C SER A 1172 21.15 -7.75 -24.77
N GLY A 1173 20.71 -6.73 -25.52
CA GLY A 1173 19.94 -6.90 -26.76
C GLY A 1173 18.45 -6.53 -26.63
N LEU A 1174 18.04 -5.95 -25.50
CA LEU A 1174 16.69 -5.42 -25.30
C LEU A 1174 16.66 -3.98 -25.86
N ASN A 1175 15.93 -3.77 -26.95
CA ASN A 1175 16.03 -2.55 -27.78
C ASN A 1175 15.40 -1.31 -27.13
N ASP A 1176 14.50 -1.50 -26.16
CA ASP A 1176 13.76 -0.42 -25.51
C ASP A 1176 13.28 -0.85 -24.12
N LYS A 1177 12.82 0.14 -23.35
CA LYS A 1177 12.33 -0.02 -21.98
C LYS A 1177 11.14 -0.98 -21.88
N ALA A 1178 10.20 -0.94 -22.84
CA ALA A 1178 9.01 -1.77 -22.80
C ALA A 1178 9.35 -3.24 -23.02
N THR A 1179 10.18 -3.53 -24.03
CA THR A 1179 10.72 -4.86 -24.30
C THR A 1179 11.49 -5.41 -23.10
N ALA A 1180 12.27 -4.56 -22.42
CA ALA A 1180 13.02 -4.98 -21.22
C ALA A 1180 12.13 -5.25 -20.00
N LEU A 1181 11.07 -4.47 -19.81
CA LEU A 1181 10.08 -4.72 -18.75
C LEU A 1181 9.25 -5.99 -19.03
N GLU A 1182 8.89 -6.24 -20.29
CA GLU A 1182 8.22 -7.48 -20.70
C GLU A 1182 9.12 -8.70 -20.48
N TYR A 1183 10.39 -8.58 -20.86
CA TYR A 1183 11.41 -9.61 -20.63
C TYR A 1183 11.57 -9.90 -19.13
N LEU A 1184 11.71 -8.86 -18.30
CA LEU A 1184 11.77 -8.95 -16.83
C LEU A 1184 10.55 -9.68 -16.25
N ARG A 1185 9.32 -9.33 -16.66
CA ARG A 1185 8.10 -9.99 -16.19
C ARG A 1185 8.07 -11.47 -16.55
N THR A 1186 8.43 -11.78 -17.79
CA THR A 1186 8.34 -13.14 -18.32
C THR A 1186 9.44 -14.04 -17.75
N ILE A 1187 10.67 -13.54 -17.59
CA ILE A 1187 11.76 -14.34 -17.06
C ILE A 1187 11.54 -14.68 -15.60
N VAL A 1188 11.11 -13.72 -14.78
CA VAL A 1188 10.85 -13.91 -13.33
C VAL A 1188 9.73 -14.92 -13.08
N GLN A 1189 8.75 -15.02 -13.97
CA GLN A 1189 7.68 -16.04 -13.89
C GLN A 1189 8.18 -17.46 -14.19
N ASN A 1190 9.33 -17.63 -14.84
CA ASN A 1190 9.87 -18.93 -15.20
C ASN A 1190 10.81 -19.48 -14.11
N ARG A 1191 10.21 -20.03 -13.05
CA ARG A 1191 10.88 -20.58 -11.86
C ARG A 1191 11.97 -21.62 -12.18
N THR A 1192 11.84 -22.34 -13.29
CA THR A 1192 12.82 -23.36 -13.69
C THR A 1192 14.20 -22.76 -14.01
N ILE A 1193 14.24 -21.51 -14.48
CA ILE A 1193 15.47 -20.80 -14.82
C ILE A 1193 16.33 -20.56 -13.57
N PHE A 1194 15.69 -20.22 -12.45
CA PHE A 1194 16.35 -19.85 -11.21
C PHE A 1194 16.63 -21.04 -10.29
N THR A 1195 16.14 -22.25 -10.59
CA THR A 1195 16.43 -23.49 -9.84
C THR A 1195 17.91 -23.67 -9.45
N PRO A 1196 18.89 -23.39 -10.33
CA PRO A 1196 20.30 -23.59 -10.00
C PRO A 1196 20.88 -22.55 -9.01
N LEU A 1197 20.12 -21.50 -8.67
CA LEU A 1197 20.45 -20.55 -7.60
C LEU A 1197 20.20 -21.15 -6.21
N GLU A 1198 19.48 -22.28 -6.07
CA GLU A 1198 19.11 -22.90 -4.78
C GLU A 1198 18.54 -21.88 -3.78
N ASN A 1199 19.21 -21.66 -2.64
CA ASN A 1199 18.86 -20.70 -1.59
C ASN A 1199 19.63 -19.37 -1.70
N ALA A 1200 20.32 -19.11 -2.81
CA ALA A 1200 21.15 -17.93 -2.98
C ALA A 1200 20.31 -16.67 -3.17
N ASP A 1201 20.62 -15.61 -2.42
CA ASP A 1201 19.95 -14.32 -2.55
C ASP A 1201 20.30 -13.63 -3.85
N TYR A 1202 19.30 -13.30 -4.66
CA TYR A 1202 19.49 -12.58 -5.90
C TYR A 1202 18.55 -11.39 -6.07
N ARG A 1203 18.99 -10.40 -6.85
CA ARG A 1203 18.18 -9.23 -7.22
C ARG A 1203 18.21 -9.03 -8.72
N ASN A 1204 17.07 -8.72 -9.32
CA ASN A 1204 16.98 -8.36 -10.73
C ASN A 1204 16.40 -6.97 -10.93
N PHE A 1205 16.80 -6.33 -12.03
CA PHE A 1205 16.31 -5.05 -12.48
C PHE A 1205 16.64 -4.88 -13.97
N ILE A 1206 16.16 -3.80 -14.59
CA ILE A 1206 16.62 -3.39 -15.91
C ILE A 1206 17.35 -2.06 -15.82
N ALA A 1207 18.37 -1.89 -16.63
CA ALA A 1207 19.19 -0.68 -16.66
C ALA A 1207 19.59 -0.33 -18.10
N THR A 1208 19.63 0.96 -18.42
CA THR A 1208 20.40 1.44 -19.58
C THR A 1208 21.91 1.20 -19.35
N PRO A 1209 22.73 1.01 -20.40
CA PRO A 1209 24.19 0.86 -20.26
C PRO A 1209 24.87 1.98 -19.45
N GLU A 1210 24.38 3.23 -19.57
CA GLU A 1210 24.88 4.38 -18.80
C GLU A 1210 24.66 4.18 -17.29
N ASN A 1211 23.41 3.92 -16.90
CA ASN A 1211 23.04 3.63 -15.51
C ASN A 1211 23.71 2.38 -14.94
N LEU A 1212 23.94 1.36 -15.75
CA LEU A 1212 24.68 0.18 -15.31
C LEU A 1212 26.15 0.51 -15.04
N ALA A 1213 26.78 1.37 -15.85
CA ALA A 1213 28.16 1.79 -15.61
C ALA A 1213 28.30 2.57 -14.29
N ILE A 1214 27.29 3.38 -13.96
CA ILE A 1214 27.20 4.07 -12.67
C ILE A 1214 27.01 3.03 -11.55
N PHE A 1215 26.09 2.06 -11.72
CA PHE A 1215 25.85 1.02 -10.72
C PHE A 1215 27.10 0.17 -10.46
N MET A 1216 27.87 -0.15 -11.50
CA MET A 1216 29.13 -0.89 -11.37
C MET A 1216 30.23 -0.10 -10.64
N ARG A 1217 30.16 1.24 -10.68
CA ARG A 1217 31.09 2.13 -9.96
C ARG A 1217 30.67 2.30 -8.50
N GLU A 1218 29.39 2.61 -8.27
CA GLU A 1218 28.86 2.88 -6.92
C GLU A 1218 28.61 1.59 -6.11
N LYS A 1219 28.31 0.47 -6.78
CA LYS A 1219 27.99 -0.86 -6.22
C LYS A 1219 26.86 -0.86 -5.18
N ASN A 1220 26.09 0.23 -5.14
CA ASN A 1220 25.00 0.47 -4.22
C ASN A 1220 23.67 0.07 -4.86
N ILE A 1221 23.21 -1.14 -4.53
CA ILE A 1221 21.98 -1.71 -5.08
C ILE A 1221 20.73 -1.04 -4.52
N THR A 1222 20.78 -0.58 -3.27
CA THR A 1222 19.67 0.11 -2.62
C THR A 1222 19.39 1.43 -3.32
N GLU A 1223 20.43 2.23 -3.56
CA GLU A 1223 20.34 3.51 -4.28
C GLU A 1223 19.90 3.33 -5.74
N TYR A 1224 20.36 2.28 -6.41
CA TYR A 1224 19.86 1.96 -7.76
C TYR A 1224 18.39 1.57 -7.75
N MET A 1225 17.93 0.84 -6.73
CA MET A 1225 16.53 0.42 -6.62
C MET A 1225 15.60 1.58 -6.30
N ASP A 1226 16.06 2.59 -5.55
CA ASP A 1226 15.30 3.82 -5.33
C ASP A 1226 15.13 4.60 -6.65
N PHE A 1227 16.23 4.77 -7.41
CA PHE A 1227 16.17 5.31 -8.77
C PHE A 1227 15.28 4.48 -9.69
N TYR A 1228 15.35 3.15 -9.60
CA TYR A 1228 14.55 2.22 -10.39
C TYR A 1228 13.05 2.37 -10.12
N ARG A 1229 12.65 2.48 -8.84
CA ARG A 1229 11.24 2.71 -8.46
C ARG A 1229 10.70 3.99 -9.07
N GLN A 1230 11.47 5.08 -8.97
CA GLN A 1230 11.06 6.38 -9.48
C GLN A 1230 10.97 6.43 -11.01
N PHE A 1231 11.99 5.94 -11.72
CA PHE A 1231 12.12 6.17 -13.16
C PHE A 1231 11.69 4.99 -14.05
N TYR A 1232 11.59 3.77 -13.52
CA TYR A 1232 11.12 2.59 -14.26
C TYR A 1232 9.74 2.11 -13.85
N LEU A 1233 9.36 2.31 -12.59
CA LEU A 1233 8.06 1.88 -12.06
C LEU A 1233 7.06 3.04 -11.88
N ASN A 1234 7.49 4.28 -12.12
CA ASN A 1234 6.71 5.52 -11.89
C ASN A 1234 6.13 5.57 -10.46
N ARG A 1235 6.95 5.24 -9.46
CA ARG A 1235 6.56 5.19 -8.03
C ARG A 1235 7.38 6.16 -7.19
#